data_AF-A0ABD3Y738-F1
#
_entry.id   AF-A0ABD3Y738-F1
#
_cell.length_a   1.000
_cell.length_b   1.000
_cell.length_c   1.000
_cell.angle_alpha   90.00
_cell.angle_beta   90.00
_cell.angle_gamma   90.00
#
_symmetry.space_group_name_H-M   'P 1'
#
loop_
_entity.id
_entity.type
_entity.pdbx_description
1 polymer ?
#
loop_
_entity_poly.entity_id
_entity_poly.type
_entity_poly.pdbx_seq_one_letter_code
_entity_poly.pdbx_strand_id
1 'polypeptide(L)'
;MEYIDLNNKDIFLLNELDDSTVVDAIQKKFDDFLNNDPMLSSVFTKLKEASIPAVIFGGWVRDQYLSCTRNVELSPRDIDIVVDLPKGISLESILSKDNKKTMFGGYVAKTTISSLDIWDIKNTYLINSLSLESSLTVLPSTTVFSINSIIFYPSQLHQKAKVLESGFIDAIDKGTISFKSSRVPFPTVQVARAVMYSAKCSFELHSDVKKFIHQVCISPYDVETIFEGINNYCPSKYKEKANHIFTQILKEAGLEYLPKTHFFNHCWGVFEGGGVRGAALAGAYKAAVSSGINFGRVAGTSAGSIVAALVASGATPEFILNQLEKKDFNDFMKTTLTKDNAFGSKSLWRHLTKPINGLPGELVDIWKNSGKYSSIEIQTWLDRILCEQLGIRPPVRFSDLTIPLYIVASDIAAGKPRLWSKEETPNESVAFAVRCSSSIPLYFQPVSDGTSLLVDGGMISNVPSWVFSTPEMQKKSSRILCFRLQDTTNSEITSLTGFIESLVSTVINGGTEIQLQMQNNTYAVNIPTGEYKATDFDRVDLEAKNWLIKSGFDSVKEFVRDERIAVRNRSENIIYKGFDEKLLLIVEYLNEATDEVLIVSSNSYWLYFVFPSVVFALDRGVNVNILLKPAKPDDKDEIYRQRLLKDIGAGLFSNEEIPFEGVLLDRFNERAIAAISTADGVVGRDYQYSEEKIRVYSNRSYDSPILNALNNQIEADIFENNKNVNITIESIPPEQVFEKLKEISQYKNSTFTLESVSLSDKLMTLDLHVKEYKLAQVALLASIFKKANIALFSPATFKTSLGVNSIITPPIIEKVGSEFVIIEGHTRFYYALKNNIHSIKAIIINGVTGILPAKPRAISMLNLVSDTLDKSELFDNFDNNQMRPIESVMHPVDDS
;
A
#
# COMPACT_ATOMS: atom_id res chain seq x y z
N MET A 1 8.95 -20.75 -34.64
CA MET A 1 9.43 -19.40 -34.27
C MET A 1 10.92 -19.38 -34.51
N GLU A 2 11.38 -18.61 -35.48
CA GLU A 2 12.81 -18.27 -35.60
C GLU A 2 13.12 -17.25 -34.50
N TYR A 3 13.27 -17.76 -33.27
CA TYR A 3 13.90 -17.03 -32.18
C TYR A 3 15.37 -16.83 -32.57
N ILE A 4 15.87 -15.59 -32.51
CA ILE A 4 17.32 -15.39 -32.50
C ILE A 4 17.78 -15.77 -31.09
N ASP A 5 18.13 -17.05 -30.93
CA ASP A 5 18.90 -17.50 -29.78
C ASP A 5 20.28 -16.88 -29.88
N LEU A 6 20.59 -15.92 -29.00
CA LEU A 6 21.93 -15.31 -28.94
C LEU A 6 23.02 -16.32 -28.50
N ASN A 7 22.66 -17.54 -28.08
CA ASN A 7 23.61 -18.65 -27.92
C ASN A 7 23.86 -19.43 -29.21
N ASN A 8 23.01 -19.26 -30.22
CA ASN A 8 23.21 -19.85 -31.53
C ASN A 8 23.99 -18.84 -32.38
N LYS A 9 25.30 -19.08 -32.52
CA LYS A 9 26.28 -18.16 -33.12
C LYS A 9 26.07 -17.89 -34.62
N ASP A 10 25.05 -18.47 -35.23
CA ASP A 10 24.78 -18.31 -36.65
C ASP A 10 23.76 -17.20 -36.89
N ILE A 11 24.27 -16.16 -37.56
CA ILE A 11 23.58 -15.08 -38.27
C ILE A 11 23.18 -13.88 -37.39
N PHE A 12 24.18 -13.06 -37.04
CA PHE A 12 23.98 -11.62 -36.88
C PHE A 12 23.79 -11.00 -38.27
N LEU A 13 22.55 -11.01 -38.81
CA LEU A 13 22.21 -10.21 -39.99
C LEU A 13 22.27 -8.74 -39.57
N LEU A 14 23.40 -8.12 -39.91
CA LEU A 14 23.65 -6.69 -39.80
C LEU A 14 23.51 -6.12 -41.21
N ASN A 15 22.50 -5.29 -41.41
CA ASN A 15 22.28 -4.64 -42.68
C ASN A 15 22.72 -3.17 -42.58
N GLU A 16 23.43 -2.69 -43.60
CA GLU A 16 23.62 -1.25 -43.80
C GLU A 16 22.36 -0.71 -44.49
N LEU A 17 21.87 0.44 -44.03
CA LEU A 17 20.70 1.07 -44.63
C LEU A 17 21.08 1.58 -46.03
N ASP A 18 20.48 1.02 -47.08
CA ASP A 18 20.79 1.38 -48.48
C ASP A 18 20.27 2.76 -48.89
N ASP A 19 19.30 3.32 -48.16
CA ASP A 19 18.70 4.62 -48.47
C ASP A 19 19.59 5.79 -48.02
N SER A 20 20.42 6.27 -48.94
CA SER A 20 21.30 7.41 -48.70
C SER A 20 20.56 8.68 -48.32
N THR A 21 19.31 8.87 -48.79
CA THR A 21 18.54 10.10 -48.49
C THR A 21 18.14 10.15 -47.02
N VAL A 22 17.80 9.01 -46.42
CA VAL A 22 17.47 8.91 -45.00
C VAL A 22 18.71 9.06 -44.14
N VAL A 23 19.83 8.45 -44.53
CA VAL A 23 21.11 8.59 -43.80
C VAL A 23 21.57 10.05 -43.79
N ASP A 24 21.50 10.74 -44.93
CA ASP A 24 21.86 12.16 -45.05
C ASP A 24 20.93 13.05 -44.21
N ALA A 25 19.63 12.73 -44.17
CA ALA A 25 18.68 13.46 -43.33
C ALA A 25 18.96 13.27 -41.83
N ILE A 26 19.30 12.05 -41.39
CA ILE A 26 19.70 11.78 -40.01
C ILE A 26 21.00 12.51 -39.66
N GLN A 27 21.99 12.50 -40.55
CA GLN A 27 23.24 13.24 -40.36
C GLN A 27 23.01 14.74 -40.25
N LYS A 28 22.19 15.33 -41.11
CA LYS A 28 21.86 16.76 -41.03
C LYS A 28 21.21 17.12 -39.68
N LYS A 29 20.25 16.31 -39.22
CA LYS A 29 19.64 16.50 -37.90
C LYS A 29 20.64 16.35 -36.76
N PHE A 30 21.61 15.46 -36.91
CA PHE A 30 22.69 15.30 -35.93
C PHE A 30 23.62 16.51 -35.90
N ASP A 31 23.95 17.10 -37.06
CA ASP A 31 24.74 18.33 -37.17
C ASP A 31 24.02 19.49 -36.47
N ASP A 32 22.72 19.66 -36.74
CA ASP A 32 21.88 20.66 -36.09
C ASP A 32 21.82 20.44 -34.57
N PHE A 33 21.76 19.17 -34.13
CA PHE A 33 21.76 18.81 -32.71
C PHE A 33 23.07 19.18 -32.01
N LEU A 34 24.22 18.91 -32.65
CA LEU A 34 25.54 19.29 -32.11
C LEU A 34 25.76 20.80 -32.11
N ASN A 35 25.31 21.52 -33.14
CA ASN A 35 25.47 22.98 -33.22
C ASN A 35 24.69 23.72 -32.14
N ASN A 36 23.57 23.14 -31.68
CA ASN A 36 22.72 23.72 -30.66
C ASN A 36 23.08 23.29 -29.22
N ASP A 37 24.05 22.39 -29.04
CA ASP A 37 24.48 21.90 -27.72
C ASP A 37 26.01 21.98 -27.54
N PRO A 38 26.51 23.03 -26.87
CA PRO A 38 27.95 23.24 -26.68
C PRO A 38 28.64 22.09 -25.92
N MET A 39 27.93 21.44 -25.00
CA MET A 39 28.50 20.33 -24.22
C MET A 39 28.71 19.10 -25.11
N LEU A 40 27.70 18.71 -25.88
CA LEU A 40 27.81 17.59 -26.81
C LEU A 40 28.86 17.87 -27.89
N SER A 41 28.90 19.09 -28.43
CA SER A 41 29.93 19.50 -29.39
C SER A 41 31.35 19.34 -28.81
N SER A 42 31.55 19.74 -27.55
CA SER A 42 32.82 19.54 -26.83
C SER A 42 33.19 18.07 -26.67
N VAL A 43 32.23 17.21 -26.29
CA VAL A 43 32.45 15.76 -26.17
C VAL A 43 32.87 15.16 -27.51
N PHE A 44 32.18 15.48 -28.61
CA PHE A 44 32.53 14.97 -29.94
C PHE A 44 33.88 15.48 -30.43
N THR A 45 34.25 16.71 -30.10
CA THR A 45 35.56 17.28 -30.42
C THR A 45 36.66 16.49 -29.73
N LYS A 46 36.52 16.22 -28.43
CA LYS A 46 37.49 15.43 -27.67
C LYS A 46 37.58 13.97 -28.14
N LEU A 47 36.44 13.35 -28.47
CA LEU A 47 36.42 12.00 -29.04
C LEU A 47 37.19 11.95 -30.36
N LYS A 48 37.02 12.96 -31.22
CA LYS A 48 37.74 13.09 -32.48
C LYS A 48 39.23 13.30 -32.28
N GLU A 49 39.62 14.22 -31.39
CA GLU A 49 41.03 14.50 -31.06
C GLU A 49 41.75 13.27 -30.50
N ALA A 50 41.06 12.49 -29.65
CA ALA A 50 41.57 11.25 -29.09
C ALA A 50 41.49 10.05 -30.04
N SER A 51 40.94 10.23 -31.26
CA SER A 51 40.72 9.15 -32.23
C SER A 51 39.91 7.97 -31.66
N ILE A 52 38.93 8.26 -30.79
CA ILE A 52 38.09 7.25 -30.15
C ILE A 52 36.83 7.02 -31.01
N PRO A 53 36.60 5.80 -31.52
CA PRO A 53 35.39 5.49 -32.26
C PRO A 53 34.16 5.58 -31.35
N ALA A 54 33.10 6.26 -31.82
CA ALA A 54 31.82 6.31 -31.12
C ALA A 54 30.64 6.23 -32.08
N VAL A 55 29.52 5.69 -31.62
CA VAL A 55 28.26 5.59 -32.36
C VAL A 55 27.09 6.09 -31.53
N ILE A 56 26.04 6.53 -32.21
CA ILE A 56 24.75 6.80 -31.56
C ILE A 56 23.90 5.53 -31.63
N PHE A 57 23.34 5.09 -30.51
CA PHE A 57 22.64 3.82 -30.41
C PHE A 57 21.14 3.99 -30.10
N GLY A 58 20.31 3.16 -30.74
CA GLY A 58 18.94 2.93 -30.31
C GLY A 58 18.01 4.14 -30.45
N GLY A 59 17.65 4.74 -29.33
CA GLY A 59 16.44 5.57 -29.20
C GLY A 59 16.44 6.84 -30.05
N TRP A 60 17.54 7.58 -30.02
CA TRP A 60 17.67 8.83 -30.79
C TRP A 60 17.61 8.55 -32.30
N VAL A 61 18.35 7.53 -32.77
CA VAL A 61 18.41 7.17 -34.20
C VAL A 61 17.05 6.66 -34.70
N ARG A 62 16.39 5.78 -33.93
CA ARG A 62 15.02 5.31 -34.21
C ARG A 62 14.08 6.49 -34.44
N ASP A 63 14.09 7.45 -33.52
CA ASP A 63 13.14 8.57 -33.56
C ASP A 63 13.39 9.46 -34.78
N GLN A 64 14.66 9.68 -35.14
CA GLN A 64 14.99 10.42 -36.37
C GLN A 64 14.57 9.66 -37.63
N TYR A 65 14.82 8.35 -37.68
CA TYR A 65 14.41 7.50 -38.79
C TYR A 65 12.90 7.54 -39.00
N LEU A 66 12.11 7.34 -37.93
CA LEU A 66 10.65 7.38 -37.97
C LEU A 66 10.12 8.77 -38.37
N SER A 67 10.77 9.83 -37.90
CA SER A 67 10.40 11.19 -38.29
C SER A 67 10.59 11.44 -39.79
N CYS A 68 11.65 10.86 -40.38
CA CYS A 68 11.92 11.01 -41.81
C CYS A 68 11.00 10.13 -42.68
N THR A 69 10.73 8.90 -42.25
CA THR A 69 10.04 7.90 -43.09
C THR A 69 8.52 7.86 -42.91
N ARG A 70 8.00 8.24 -41.74
CA ARG A 70 6.56 8.20 -41.44
C ARG A 70 5.94 9.56 -41.17
N ASN A 71 6.71 10.65 -41.30
CA ASN A 71 6.26 12.02 -41.05
C ASN A 71 5.64 12.18 -39.65
N VAL A 72 6.19 11.49 -38.65
CA VAL A 72 5.77 11.58 -37.24
C VAL A 72 6.84 12.33 -36.46
N GLU A 73 6.49 13.47 -35.89
CA GLU A 73 7.44 14.22 -35.07
C GLU A 73 7.63 13.55 -33.70
N LEU A 74 8.77 12.89 -33.53
CA LEU A 74 9.17 12.23 -32.29
C LEU A 74 10.30 13.00 -31.62
N SER A 75 10.11 13.35 -30.35
CA SER A 75 11.16 13.95 -29.51
C SER A 75 11.95 12.83 -28.80
N PRO A 76 13.28 12.72 -29.03
CA PRO A 76 14.14 11.84 -28.24
C PRO A 76 14.16 12.27 -26.78
N ARG A 77 14.24 11.31 -25.87
CA ARG A 77 14.40 11.60 -24.43
C ARG A 77 15.85 11.94 -24.11
N ASP A 78 16.73 11.12 -24.64
CA ASP A 78 18.16 11.08 -24.42
C ASP A 78 18.88 10.69 -25.70
N ILE A 79 20.19 10.91 -25.70
CA ILE A 79 21.10 10.40 -26.72
C ILE A 79 22.07 9.40 -26.07
N ASP A 80 22.07 8.18 -26.60
CA ASP A 80 22.93 7.09 -26.18
C ASP A 80 24.20 7.06 -27.05
N ILE A 81 25.37 7.29 -26.47
CA ILE A 81 26.67 7.25 -27.14
C ILE A 81 27.46 6.04 -26.65
N VAL A 82 27.80 5.14 -27.56
CA VAL A 82 28.67 4.00 -27.24
C VAL A 82 30.05 4.24 -27.82
N VAL A 83 31.06 4.20 -26.96
CA VAL A 83 32.47 4.38 -27.34
C VAL A 83 33.23 3.06 -27.29
N ASP A 84 34.23 2.90 -28.14
CA ASP A 84 35.21 1.81 -28.03
C ASP A 84 36.52 2.36 -27.46
N LEU A 85 36.71 2.24 -26.14
CA LEU A 85 37.87 2.83 -25.48
C LEU A 85 39.13 1.97 -25.68
N PRO A 86 40.25 2.57 -26.16
CA PRO A 86 41.56 1.94 -26.13
C PRO A 86 42.03 1.68 -24.69
N LYS A 87 42.93 0.70 -24.51
CA LYS A 87 43.52 0.40 -23.20
C LYS A 87 44.23 1.64 -22.62
N GLY A 88 43.86 2.02 -21.39
CA GLY A 88 44.50 3.10 -20.64
C GLY A 88 43.82 4.47 -20.72
N ILE A 89 42.75 4.61 -21.52
CA ILE A 89 41.96 5.85 -21.60
C ILE A 89 40.65 5.67 -20.82
N SER A 90 40.29 6.65 -19.98
CA SER A 90 39.01 6.67 -19.25
C SER A 90 38.05 7.73 -19.79
N LEU A 91 36.74 7.47 -19.67
CA LEU A 91 35.68 8.42 -20.02
C LEU A 91 35.77 9.74 -19.23
N GLU A 92 36.37 9.73 -18.04
CA GLU A 92 36.54 10.91 -17.20
C GLU A 92 37.49 11.94 -17.83
N SER A 93 38.37 11.52 -18.73
CA SER A 93 39.22 12.44 -19.49
C SER A 93 38.45 13.20 -20.58
N ILE A 94 37.33 12.63 -21.03
CA ILE A 94 36.49 13.15 -22.11
C ILE A 94 35.39 14.04 -21.51
N LEU A 95 34.80 13.60 -20.40
CA LEU A 95 33.68 14.24 -19.72
C LEU A 95 34.14 15.28 -18.68
N SER A 96 33.27 16.24 -18.35
CA SER A 96 33.50 17.20 -17.26
C SER A 96 33.40 16.54 -15.87
N LYS A 97 33.87 17.20 -14.80
CA LYS A 97 33.92 16.61 -13.45
C LYS A 97 32.55 16.37 -12.79
N ASP A 98 31.48 17.02 -13.25
CA ASP A 98 30.17 17.02 -12.57
C ASP A 98 29.18 15.95 -13.08
N ASN A 99 29.66 14.87 -13.69
CA ASN A 99 28.79 13.86 -14.33
C ASN A 99 28.46 12.68 -13.42
N LYS A 100 27.22 12.19 -13.51
CA LYS A 100 26.73 11.08 -12.66
C LYS A 100 27.13 9.74 -13.28
N LYS A 101 27.95 8.96 -12.57
CA LYS A 101 28.34 7.61 -13.01
C LYS A 101 27.14 6.65 -12.93
N THR A 102 26.97 5.81 -13.95
CA THR A 102 25.92 4.80 -14.00
C THR A 102 26.40 3.49 -13.37
N MET A 103 25.46 2.67 -12.91
CA MET A 103 25.75 1.36 -12.30
C MET A 103 26.41 0.36 -13.26
N PHE A 104 26.33 0.61 -14.57
CA PHE A 104 26.99 -0.21 -15.59
C PHE A 104 28.38 0.34 -15.98
N GLY A 105 28.87 1.39 -15.33
CA GLY A 105 30.20 1.95 -15.63
C GLY A 105 30.22 2.98 -16.75
N GLY A 106 29.05 3.48 -17.17
CA GLY A 106 28.90 4.66 -18.04
C GLY A 106 28.69 5.95 -17.24
N TYR A 107 28.29 7.02 -17.92
CA TYR A 107 28.02 8.33 -17.34
C TYR A 107 26.76 8.94 -17.95
N VAL A 108 25.96 9.57 -17.10
CA VAL A 108 24.82 10.40 -17.52
C VAL A 108 25.12 11.86 -17.23
N ALA A 109 24.86 12.70 -18.22
CA ALA A 109 25.03 14.15 -18.15
C ALA A 109 23.78 14.87 -18.64
N LYS A 110 23.38 15.96 -17.98
CA LYS A 110 22.39 16.89 -18.53
C LYS A 110 23.09 17.85 -19.48
N THR A 111 22.57 17.96 -20.70
CA THR A 111 23.04 18.89 -21.72
C THR A 111 22.06 20.05 -21.85
N THR A 112 22.32 21.00 -22.75
CA THR A 112 21.46 22.19 -22.91
C THR A 112 20.08 21.82 -23.46
N ILE A 113 20.01 20.82 -24.35
CA ILE A 113 18.79 20.44 -25.06
C ILE A 113 18.31 19.00 -24.79
N SER A 114 19.12 18.16 -24.13
CA SER A 114 18.77 16.77 -23.85
C SER A 114 19.55 16.21 -22.63
N SER A 115 19.49 14.90 -22.42
CA SER A 115 20.41 14.18 -21.56
C SER A 115 21.26 13.22 -22.39
N LEU A 116 22.54 13.13 -22.05
CA LEU A 116 23.52 12.26 -22.66
C LEU A 116 23.75 11.05 -21.76
N ASP A 117 23.66 9.84 -22.31
CA ASP A 117 24.19 8.60 -21.70
C ASP A 117 25.37 8.11 -22.54
N ILE A 118 26.53 7.91 -21.92
CA ILE A 118 27.76 7.50 -22.60
C ILE A 118 28.49 6.39 -21.86
N TRP A 119 28.87 5.32 -22.56
CA TRP A 119 29.57 4.19 -21.96
C TRP A 119 30.53 3.49 -22.93
N ASP A 120 31.53 2.80 -22.37
CA ASP A 120 32.40 1.88 -23.14
C ASP A 120 31.61 0.65 -23.56
N ILE A 121 31.73 0.22 -24.81
CA ILE A 121 31.08 -0.99 -25.31
C ILE A 121 31.31 -2.22 -24.41
N LYS A 122 32.48 -2.34 -23.78
CA LYS A 122 32.80 -3.44 -22.83
C LYS A 122 31.90 -3.47 -21.61
N ASN A 123 31.21 -2.37 -21.32
CA ASN A 123 30.26 -2.24 -20.22
C ASN A 123 28.81 -2.55 -20.62
N THR A 124 28.57 -2.92 -21.89
CA THR A 124 27.22 -3.27 -22.37
C THR A 124 26.74 -4.55 -21.71
N TYR A 125 25.65 -4.47 -20.93
CA TYR A 125 25.14 -5.57 -20.11
C TYR A 125 24.95 -6.89 -20.89
N LEU A 126 24.28 -6.84 -22.06
CA LEU A 126 24.00 -8.05 -22.82
C LEU A 126 25.27 -8.67 -23.44
N ILE A 127 26.22 -7.85 -23.90
CA ILE A 127 27.54 -8.32 -24.39
C ILE A 127 28.26 -9.10 -23.28
N ASN A 128 28.31 -8.55 -22.06
CA ASN A 128 28.95 -9.21 -20.92
C ASN A 128 28.20 -10.46 -20.48
N SER A 129 26.87 -10.39 -20.35
CA SER A 129 26.07 -11.52 -19.86
C SER A 129 26.10 -12.73 -20.79
N LEU A 130 26.35 -12.51 -22.09
CA LEU A 130 26.39 -13.53 -23.13
C LEU A 130 27.82 -13.84 -23.60
N SER A 131 28.84 -13.19 -23.02
CA SER A 131 30.25 -13.34 -23.42
C SER A 131 30.48 -13.13 -24.93
N LEU A 132 29.81 -12.11 -25.50
CA LEU A 132 29.99 -11.74 -26.91
C LEU A 132 31.26 -10.90 -27.08
N GLU A 133 31.79 -10.86 -28.31
CA GLU A 133 32.89 -9.96 -28.66
C GLU A 133 32.44 -8.50 -28.57
N SER A 134 33.24 -7.67 -27.89
CA SER A 134 32.95 -6.25 -27.70
C SER A 134 33.29 -5.47 -28.97
N SER A 135 32.38 -5.48 -29.95
CA SER A 135 32.49 -4.76 -31.23
C SER A 135 31.25 -3.93 -31.50
N LEU A 136 31.43 -2.68 -31.97
CA LEU A 136 30.33 -1.74 -32.24
C LEU A 136 29.31 -2.33 -33.25
N THR A 137 29.75 -3.24 -34.10
CA THR A 137 28.89 -3.94 -35.09
C THR A 137 27.91 -4.93 -34.46
N VAL A 138 28.17 -5.40 -33.24
CA VAL A 138 27.33 -6.37 -32.52
C VAL A 138 26.19 -5.67 -31.79
N LEU A 139 26.30 -4.36 -31.50
CA LEU A 139 25.36 -3.61 -30.69
C LEU A 139 23.88 -3.74 -31.11
N PRO A 140 23.49 -3.62 -32.40
CA PRO A 140 22.09 -3.72 -32.82
C PRO A 140 21.43 -5.03 -32.39
N SER A 141 22.22 -6.11 -32.36
CA SER A 141 21.79 -7.46 -31.97
C SER A 141 21.64 -7.65 -30.47
N THR A 142 22.09 -6.69 -29.66
CA THR A 142 22.09 -6.75 -28.18
C THR A 142 20.95 -5.93 -27.56
N THR A 143 19.83 -5.81 -28.27
CA THR A 143 18.66 -5.06 -27.82
C THR A 143 17.55 -6.00 -27.33
N VAL A 144 16.75 -5.54 -26.37
CA VAL A 144 15.59 -6.30 -25.88
C VAL A 144 14.46 -6.29 -26.92
N PHE A 145 14.22 -5.15 -27.55
CA PHE A 145 13.17 -4.94 -28.55
C PHE A 145 13.78 -4.63 -29.91
N SER A 146 13.23 -5.23 -30.96
CA SER A 146 13.62 -5.05 -32.37
C SER A 146 13.59 -3.58 -32.82
N ILE A 147 12.65 -2.80 -32.28
CA ILE A 147 12.50 -1.36 -32.58
C ILE A 147 13.69 -0.50 -32.10
N ASN A 148 14.60 -1.04 -31.28
CA ASN A 148 15.82 -0.34 -30.85
C ASN A 148 17.08 -0.87 -31.54
N SER A 149 16.97 -1.87 -32.41
CA SER A 149 18.09 -2.56 -33.06
C SER A 149 18.72 -1.74 -34.20
N ILE A 150 19.09 -0.48 -33.93
CA ILE A 150 19.62 0.47 -34.92
C ILE A 150 20.77 1.29 -34.33
N ILE A 151 21.82 1.53 -35.12
CA ILE A 151 22.97 2.37 -34.77
C ILE A 151 23.29 3.36 -35.90
N PHE A 152 23.81 4.53 -35.51
CA PHE A 152 24.24 5.58 -36.44
C PHE A 152 25.72 5.91 -36.20
N TYR A 153 26.47 5.91 -37.30
CA TYR A 153 27.87 6.31 -37.37
C TYR A 153 27.94 7.74 -37.92
N PRO A 154 28.21 8.75 -37.09
CA PRO A 154 28.27 10.14 -37.52
C PRO A 154 29.56 10.46 -38.31
N SER A 155 29.47 11.27 -39.36
CA SER A 155 30.62 11.70 -40.18
C SER A 155 31.66 12.52 -39.41
N GLN A 156 31.30 13.06 -38.24
CA GLN A 156 32.22 13.75 -37.32
C GLN A 156 33.38 12.84 -36.86
N LEU A 157 33.11 11.54 -36.70
CA LEU A 157 34.05 10.54 -36.16
C LEU A 157 34.41 9.44 -37.17
N HIS A 158 33.63 9.29 -38.25
CA HIS A 158 33.79 8.22 -39.24
C HIS A 158 33.96 8.78 -40.65
N GLN A 159 34.57 8.02 -41.56
CA GLN A 159 34.84 8.47 -42.94
C GLN A 159 33.57 8.89 -43.71
N LYS A 160 32.46 8.19 -43.48
CA LYS A 160 31.15 8.50 -44.05
C LYS A 160 30.06 8.25 -43.00
N ALA A 161 28.98 9.01 -43.08
CA ALA A 161 27.78 8.71 -42.31
C ALA A 161 27.20 7.36 -42.74
N LYS A 162 26.81 6.51 -41.79
CA LYS A 162 26.11 5.25 -42.09
C LYS A 162 25.19 4.83 -40.96
N VAL A 163 24.13 4.11 -41.29
CA VAL A 163 23.20 3.51 -40.33
C VAL A 163 23.25 2.01 -40.50
N LEU A 164 23.44 1.28 -39.41
CA LEU A 164 23.37 -0.18 -39.40
C LEU A 164 22.19 -0.63 -38.53
N GLU A 165 21.56 -1.73 -38.92
CA GLU A 165 20.37 -2.24 -38.25
C GLU A 165 20.37 -3.77 -38.17
N SER A 166 19.57 -4.32 -37.24
CA SER A 166 19.30 -5.76 -37.21
C SER A 166 17.83 -6.06 -36.89
N GLY A 167 17.00 -6.18 -37.93
CA GLY A 167 15.57 -6.46 -37.82
C GLY A 167 14.73 -5.27 -37.34
N PHE A 168 15.32 -4.07 -37.32
CA PHE A 168 14.62 -2.83 -37.02
C PHE A 168 13.63 -2.48 -38.12
N ILE A 169 14.05 -2.57 -39.39
CA ILE A 169 13.21 -2.20 -40.55
C ILE A 169 11.96 -3.08 -40.62
N ASP A 170 12.13 -4.39 -40.49
CA ASP A 170 11.02 -5.35 -40.42
C ASP A 170 10.03 -5.02 -39.29
N ALA A 171 10.54 -4.60 -38.12
CA ALA A 171 9.69 -4.17 -37.00
C ALA A 171 8.91 -2.88 -37.30
N ILE A 172 9.53 -1.92 -38.00
CA ILE A 172 8.87 -0.70 -38.46
C ILE A 172 7.77 -1.05 -39.46
N ASP A 173 8.07 -1.85 -40.48
CA ASP A 173 7.13 -2.22 -41.54
C ASP A 173 5.91 -2.95 -41.00
N LYS A 174 6.11 -3.89 -40.07
CA LYS A 174 5.03 -4.59 -39.38
C LYS A 174 4.25 -3.71 -38.42
N GLY A 175 4.84 -2.62 -37.93
CA GLY A 175 4.20 -1.75 -36.92
C GLY A 175 4.00 -2.45 -35.58
N THR A 176 4.90 -3.36 -35.21
CA THR A 176 4.78 -4.17 -33.99
C THR A 176 6.02 -4.07 -33.09
N ILE A 177 5.80 -3.98 -31.77
CA ILE A 177 6.86 -4.11 -30.76
C ILE A 177 7.06 -5.60 -30.46
N SER A 178 8.19 -6.16 -30.87
CA SER A 178 8.57 -7.56 -30.63
C SER A 178 9.90 -7.68 -29.90
N PHE A 179 10.10 -8.82 -29.23
CA PHE A 179 11.40 -9.14 -28.63
C PHE A 179 12.44 -9.44 -29.71
N LYS A 180 13.68 -9.03 -29.44
CA LYS A 180 14.88 -9.39 -30.21
C LYS A 180 15.78 -10.37 -29.43
N SER A 181 15.73 -10.32 -28.10
CA SER A 181 16.51 -11.17 -27.19
C SER A 181 15.63 -12.12 -26.38
N SER A 182 16.08 -13.36 -26.19
CA SER A 182 15.46 -14.33 -25.27
C SER A 182 15.69 -14.00 -23.80
N ARG A 183 16.71 -13.19 -23.49
CA ARG A 183 16.95 -12.65 -22.13
C ARG A 183 16.36 -11.25 -22.01
N VAL A 184 15.44 -11.09 -21.07
CA VAL A 184 14.76 -9.82 -20.77
C VAL A 184 15.13 -9.37 -19.35
N PRO A 185 16.18 -8.53 -19.19
CA PRO A 185 16.59 -8.05 -17.87
C PRO A 185 15.60 -6.99 -17.36
N PHE A 186 15.36 -7.00 -16.04
CA PHE A 186 14.47 -6.06 -15.34
C PHE A 186 13.03 -6.08 -15.90
N PRO A 187 12.26 -7.16 -15.65
CA PRO A 187 11.00 -7.41 -16.36
C PRO A 187 9.98 -6.26 -16.30
N THR A 188 9.74 -5.68 -15.12
CA THR A 188 8.82 -4.55 -14.93
C THR A 188 9.24 -3.31 -15.73
N VAL A 189 10.54 -3.02 -15.79
CA VAL A 189 11.09 -1.91 -16.59
C VAL A 189 10.88 -2.16 -18.09
N GLN A 190 11.08 -3.40 -18.55
CA GLN A 190 10.88 -3.74 -19.97
C GLN A 190 9.41 -3.70 -20.37
N VAL A 191 8.50 -4.08 -19.47
CA VAL A 191 7.05 -3.89 -19.69
C VAL A 191 6.74 -2.40 -19.87
N ALA A 192 7.19 -1.54 -18.95
CA ALA A 192 6.98 -0.10 -19.05
C ALA A 192 7.54 0.45 -20.38
N ARG A 193 8.75 0.04 -20.78
CA ARG A 193 9.36 0.43 -22.07
C ARG A 193 8.54 -0.04 -23.27
N ALA A 194 8.07 -1.30 -23.29
CA ALA A 194 7.25 -1.83 -24.38
C ALA A 194 5.97 -1.00 -24.57
N VAL A 195 5.26 -0.71 -23.47
CA VAL A 195 4.05 0.13 -23.48
C VAL A 195 4.37 1.55 -23.94
N MET A 196 5.46 2.15 -23.43
CA MET A 196 5.90 3.48 -23.85
C MET A 196 6.22 3.53 -25.35
N TYR A 197 6.90 2.53 -25.89
CA TYR A 197 7.22 2.47 -27.33
C TYR A 197 5.96 2.27 -28.17
N SER A 198 5.03 1.42 -27.73
CA SER A 198 3.72 1.27 -28.36
C SER A 198 2.95 2.59 -28.40
N ALA A 199 2.88 3.31 -27.28
CA ALA A 199 2.21 4.60 -27.19
C ALA A 199 2.86 5.65 -28.10
N LYS A 200 4.19 5.78 -28.03
CA LYS A 200 5.00 6.77 -28.75
C LYS A 200 4.99 6.54 -30.26
N CYS A 201 5.19 5.30 -30.71
CA CYS A 201 5.27 4.96 -32.13
C CYS A 201 3.89 4.64 -32.73
N SER A 202 2.85 4.51 -31.91
CA SER A 202 1.53 4.01 -32.30
C SER A 202 1.59 2.60 -32.91
N PHE A 203 2.44 1.74 -32.35
CA PHE A 203 2.65 0.36 -32.80
C PHE A 203 1.93 -0.63 -31.87
N GLU A 204 1.50 -1.75 -32.40
CA GLU A 204 0.89 -2.82 -31.61
C GLU A 204 1.93 -3.62 -30.83
N LEU A 205 1.54 -4.18 -29.68
CA LEU A 205 2.40 -5.12 -28.96
C LEU A 205 2.22 -6.52 -29.54
N HIS A 206 3.32 -7.16 -29.93
CA HIS A 206 3.29 -8.55 -30.38
C HIS A 206 2.71 -9.47 -29.29
N SER A 207 2.08 -10.58 -29.68
CA SER A 207 1.40 -11.51 -28.75
C SER A 207 2.33 -12.03 -27.65
N ASP A 208 3.60 -12.25 -27.95
CA ASP A 208 4.59 -12.73 -26.97
C ASP A 208 4.98 -11.64 -25.97
N VAL A 209 4.99 -10.37 -26.39
CA VAL A 209 5.20 -9.24 -25.48
C VAL A 209 3.97 -9.12 -24.57
N LYS A 210 2.75 -9.25 -25.09
CA LYS A 210 1.54 -9.30 -24.25
C LYS A 210 1.62 -10.43 -23.22
N LYS A 211 1.92 -11.68 -23.65
CA LYS A 211 2.12 -12.83 -22.74
C LYS A 211 3.15 -12.56 -21.66
N PHE A 212 4.28 -11.95 -22.02
CA PHE A 212 5.30 -11.54 -21.06
C PHE A 212 4.76 -10.52 -20.05
N ILE A 213 3.99 -9.52 -20.49
CA ILE A 213 3.35 -8.56 -19.58
C ILE A 213 2.44 -9.28 -18.57
N HIS A 214 1.63 -10.24 -19.02
CA HIS A 214 0.80 -11.05 -18.12
C HIS A 214 1.64 -11.83 -17.09
N GLN A 215 2.79 -12.37 -17.49
CA GLN A 215 3.70 -13.10 -16.60
C GLN A 215 4.47 -12.20 -15.63
N VAL A 216 4.61 -10.91 -15.93
CA VAL A 216 5.28 -9.95 -15.03
C VAL A 216 4.30 -9.34 -14.05
N CYS A 217 3.05 -9.09 -14.48
CA CYS A 217 2.01 -8.50 -13.65
C CYS A 217 1.35 -9.53 -12.72
N ILE A 218 2.13 -10.27 -11.93
CA ILE A 218 1.60 -11.30 -11.01
C ILE A 218 1.09 -10.67 -9.72
N SER A 219 1.71 -9.57 -9.27
CA SER A 219 1.34 -8.87 -8.05
C SER A 219 0.87 -7.42 -8.31
N PRO A 220 0.02 -6.85 -7.43
CA PRO A 220 -0.30 -5.42 -7.47
C PRO A 220 0.95 -4.53 -7.42
N TYR A 221 2.00 -4.99 -6.75
CA TYR A 221 3.28 -4.31 -6.65
C TYR A 221 3.99 -4.18 -8.00
N ASP A 222 4.00 -5.25 -8.81
CA ASP A 222 4.60 -5.23 -10.15
C ASP A 222 3.84 -4.27 -11.07
N VAL A 223 2.51 -4.27 -10.98
CA VAL A 223 1.63 -3.39 -11.75
C VAL A 223 1.87 -1.92 -11.39
N GLU A 224 1.94 -1.60 -10.09
CA GLU A 224 2.26 -0.26 -9.61
C GLU A 224 3.64 0.20 -10.08
N THR A 225 4.65 -0.67 -9.96
CA THR A 225 6.00 -0.40 -10.46
C THR A 225 6.02 -0.03 -11.94
N ILE A 226 5.20 -0.71 -12.74
CA ILE A 226 5.08 -0.44 -14.17
C ILE A 226 4.39 0.90 -14.40
N PHE A 227 3.29 1.21 -13.69
CA PHE A 227 2.64 2.52 -13.77
C PHE A 227 3.58 3.66 -13.35
N GLU A 228 4.33 3.51 -12.26
CA GLU A 228 5.36 4.46 -11.84
C GLU A 228 6.44 4.62 -12.91
N GLY A 229 6.92 3.52 -13.48
CA GLY A 229 7.88 3.55 -14.59
C GLY A 229 7.35 4.33 -15.80
N ILE A 230 6.10 4.08 -16.19
CA ILE A 230 5.44 4.84 -17.27
C ILE A 230 5.33 6.32 -16.88
N ASN A 231 4.84 6.62 -15.67
CA ASN A 231 4.60 7.99 -15.23
C ASN A 231 5.88 8.82 -15.06
N ASN A 232 6.99 8.18 -14.65
CA ASN A 232 8.26 8.85 -14.41
C ASN A 232 9.07 9.04 -15.70
N TYR A 233 9.01 8.07 -16.63
CA TYR A 233 9.90 8.06 -17.80
C TYR A 233 9.20 8.32 -19.14
N CYS A 234 7.87 8.19 -19.23
CA CYS A 234 7.13 8.49 -20.46
C CYS A 234 7.02 10.00 -20.69
N PRO A 235 7.38 10.51 -21.87
CA PRO A 235 7.17 11.92 -22.20
C PRO A 235 5.71 12.33 -22.02
N SER A 236 5.46 13.52 -21.45
CA SER A 236 4.11 13.97 -21.05
C SER A 236 3.05 13.83 -22.15
N LYS A 237 3.42 14.09 -23.41
CA LYS A 237 2.56 13.95 -24.59
C LYS A 237 1.98 12.53 -24.78
N TYR A 238 2.69 11.49 -24.35
CA TYR A 238 2.31 10.08 -24.57
C TYR A 238 1.87 9.36 -23.29
N LYS A 239 1.96 10.02 -22.13
CA LYS A 239 1.75 9.40 -20.82
C LYS A 239 0.33 8.84 -20.65
N GLU A 240 -0.70 9.63 -20.97
CA GLU A 240 -2.09 9.18 -20.90
C GLU A 240 -2.36 7.97 -21.81
N LYS A 241 -1.87 8.02 -23.05
CA LYS A 241 -2.00 6.92 -24.00
C LYS A 241 -1.29 5.66 -23.52
N ALA A 242 -0.08 5.79 -22.95
CA ALA A 242 0.67 4.67 -22.40
C ALA A 242 -0.06 4.03 -21.21
N ASN A 243 -0.55 4.84 -20.26
CA ASN A 243 -1.35 4.34 -19.15
C ASN A 243 -2.62 3.65 -19.64
N HIS A 244 -3.31 4.21 -20.63
CA HIS A 244 -4.49 3.58 -21.23
C HIS A 244 -4.18 2.22 -21.84
N ILE A 245 -3.11 2.11 -22.65
CA ILE A 245 -2.67 0.83 -23.25
C ILE A 245 -2.39 -0.20 -22.16
N PHE A 246 -1.66 0.17 -21.11
CA PHE A 246 -1.35 -0.76 -20.02
C PHE A 246 -2.60 -1.19 -19.26
N THR A 247 -3.51 -0.27 -18.94
CA THR A 247 -4.80 -0.59 -18.31
C THR A 247 -5.64 -1.56 -19.15
N GLN A 248 -5.66 -1.40 -20.48
CA GLN A 248 -6.37 -2.35 -21.36
C GLN A 248 -5.75 -3.74 -21.30
N ILE A 249 -4.41 -3.86 -21.32
CA ILE A 249 -3.72 -5.15 -21.22
C ILE A 249 -4.01 -5.83 -19.87
N LEU A 250 -4.01 -5.06 -18.78
CA LEU A 250 -4.38 -5.56 -17.46
C LEU A 250 -5.84 -6.06 -17.43
N LYS A 251 -6.76 -5.32 -18.06
CA LYS A 251 -8.16 -5.74 -18.19
C LYS A 251 -8.31 -7.02 -19.02
N GLU A 252 -7.59 -7.14 -20.15
CA GLU A 252 -7.49 -8.37 -20.95
C GLU A 252 -6.95 -9.55 -20.11
N ALA A 253 -6.11 -9.28 -19.11
CA ALA A 253 -5.55 -10.26 -18.18
C ALA A 253 -6.49 -10.69 -17.06
N GLY A 254 -7.63 -10.01 -16.86
CA GLY A 254 -8.42 -10.11 -15.63
C GLY A 254 -7.73 -9.52 -14.39
N LEU A 255 -6.69 -8.71 -14.58
CA LEU A 255 -5.97 -8.02 -13.52
C LEU A 255 -6.53 -6.60 -13.40
N GLU A 256 -7.25 -6.30 -12.32
CA GLU A 256 -7.64 -4.92 -12.04
C GLU A 256 -6.62 -4.24 -11.12
N TYR A 257 -6.01 -3.16 -11.61
CA TYR A 257 -5.27 -2.25 -10.75
C TYR A 257 -6.26 -1.50 -9.86
N LEU A 258 -6.08 -1.64 -8.55
CA LEU A 258 -6.81 -0.91 -7.54
C LEU A 258 -5.88 0.12 -6.89
N PRO A 259 -6.34 1.36 -6.70
CA PRO A 259 -5.58 2.34 -5.94
C PRO A 259 -5.37 1.81 -4.51
N LYS A 260 -4.16 2.01 -3.98
CA LYS A 260 -3.84 1.70 -2.59
C LYS A 260 -4.30 2.84 -1.70
N THR A 261 -4.85 2.49 -0.54
CA THR A 261 -5.19 3.43 0.52
C THR A 261 -3.91 3.96 1.17
N HIS A 262 -3.88 5.25 1.46
CA HIS A 262 -2.85 5.84 2.31
C HIS A 262 -3.39 6.09 3.71
N PHE A 263 -4.68 6.43 3.83
CA PHE A 263 -5.30 6.86 5.08
C PHE A 263 -6.04 5.76 5.83
N PHE A 264 -6.57 4.73 5.16
CA PHE A 264 -7.33 3.64 5.79
C PHE A 264 -6.55 2.32 5.85
N ASN A 265 -5.21 2.37 5.84
CA ASN A 265 -4.34 1.19 5.98
C ASN A 265 -4.68 0.36 7.23
N HIS A 266 -5.02 1.02 8.33
CA HIS A 266 -5.73 0.45 9.48
C HIS A 266 -6.93 1.32 9.87
N CYS A 267 -8.10 0.70 10.00
CA CYS A 267 -9.34 1.35 10.42
C CYS A 267 -10.29 0.37 11.11
N TRP A 268 -11.42 0.87 11.61
CA TRP A 268 -12.53 0.06 12.11
C TRP A 268 -13.63 0.01 11.07
N GLY A 269 -14.10 -1.19 10.75
CA GLY A 269 -15.11 -1.41 9.72
C GLY A 269 -16.52 -1.42 10.30
N VAL A 270 -17.47 -0.74 9.65
CA VAL A 270 -18.90 -0.82 10.00
C VAL A 270 -19.68 -1.23 8.77
N PHE A 271 -20.47 -2.29 8.88
CA PHE A 271 -21.25 -2.86 7.78
C PHE A 271 -22.74 -2.64 8.03
N GLU A 272 -23.40 -1.87 7.14
CA GLU A 272 -24.82 -1.52 7.27
C GLU A 272 -25.76 -2.73 7.09
N GLY A 273 -26.91 -2.70 7.76
CA GLY A 273 -28.00 -3.63 7.49
C GLY A 273 -28.70 -3.39 6.14
N GLY A 274 -28.98 -4.46 5.40
CA GLY A 274 -29.62 -4.32 4.08
C GLY A 274 -30.23 -5.57 3.46
N GLY A 275 -30.43 -6.64 4.24
CA GLY A 275 -31.00 -7.91 3.75
C GLY A 275 -30.22 -8.49 2.57
N VAL A 276 -30.89 -8.85 1.48
CA VAL A 276 -30.24 -9.43 0.28
C VAL A 276 -29.14 -8.57 -0.33
N ARG A 277 -29.19 -7.25 -0.11
CA ARG A 277 -28.20 -6.28 -0.59
C ARG A 277 -26.84 -6.44 0.07
N GLY A 278 -26.74 -7.26 1.12
CA GLY A 278 -25.48 -7.64 1.76
C GLY A 278 -24.44 -8.25 0.81
N ALA A 279 -24.84 -8.76 -0.35
CA ALA A 279 -23.91 -9.17 -1.41
C ALA A 279 -22.98 -8.02 -1.85
N ALA A 280 -23.46 -6.77 -1.85
CA ALA A 280 -22.65 -5.61 -2.18
C ALA A 280 -21.56 -5.34 -1.13
N LEU A 281 -21.83 -5.61 0.14
CA LEU A 281 -20.85 -5.47 1.22
C LEU A 281 -19.68 -6.44 1.07
N ALA A 282 -19.90 -7.64 0.53
CA ALA A 282 -18.82 -8.58 0.23
C ALA A 282 -17.92 -8.09 -0.90
N GLY A 283 -18.51 -7.48 -1.93
CA GLY A 283 -17.75 -6.79 -2.99
C GLY A 283 -16.93 -5.62 -2.46
N ALA A 284 -17.52 -4.81 -1.57
CA ALA A 284 -16.84 -3.72 -0.90
C ALA A 284 -15.68 -4.23 -0.03
N TYR A 285 -15.87 -5.32 0.72
CA TYR A 285 -14.80 -5.95 1.49
C TYR A 285 -13.64 -6.42 0.60
N LYS A 286 -13.94 -7.05 -0.55
CA LYS A 286 -12.91 -7.45 -1.52
C LYS A 286 -12.09 -6.26 -2.01
N ALA A 287 -12.75 -5.19 -2.42
CA ALA A 287 -12.06 -3.98 -2.87
C ALA A 287 -11.24 -3.35 -1.73
N ALA A 288 -11.77 -3.29 -0.52
CA ALA A 288 -11.10 -2.72 0.64
C ALA A 288 -9.77 -3.47 0.94
N VAL A 289 -9.82 -4.79 1.07
CA VAL A 289 -8.62 -5.63 1.30
C VAL A 289 -7.61 -5.47 0.16
N SER A 290 -8.09 -5.47 -1.08
CA SER A 290 -7.23 -5.35 -2.26
C SER A 290 -6.55 -3.97 -2.34
N SER A 291 -7.23 -2.92 -1.90
CA SER A 291 -6.69 -1.56 -1.74
C SER A 291 -5.78 -1.41 -0.52
N GLY A 292 -5.61 -2.43 0.32
CA GLY A 292 -4.70 -2.41 1.48
C GLY A 292 -5.35 -2.03 2.81
N ILE A 293 -6.68 -1.89 2.85
CA ILE A 293 -7.42 -1.60 4.08
C ILE A 293 -7.41 -2.82 5.00
N ASN A 294 -7.01 -2.61 6.26
CA ASN A 294 -7.08 -3.63 7.31
C ASN A 294 -8.03 -3.19 8.41
N PHE A 295 -8.92 -4.09 8.84
CA PHE A 295 -9.85 -3.80 9.92
C PHE A 295 -9.30 -4.27 11.27
N GLY A 296 -9.07 -3.35 12.19
CA GLY A 296 -8.71 -3.67 13.58
C GLY A 296 -9.89 -4.13 14.43
N ARG A 297 -11.10 -3.71 14.06
CA ARG A 297 -12.39 -4.06 14.67
C ARG A 297 -13.47 -3.98 13.60
N VAL A 298 -14.53 -4.78 13.76
CA VAL A 298 -15.68 -4.73 12.84
C VAL A 298 -17.00 -4.72 13.59
N ALA A 299 -17.94 -3.93 13.10
CA ALA A 299 -19.31 -3.87 13.60
C ALA A 299 -20.29 -4.12 12.46
N GLY A 300 -21.43 -4.76 12.76
CA GLY A 300 -22.45 -4.98 11.75
C GLY A 300 -23.86 -5.16 12.31
N THR A 301 -24.82 -4.79 11.47
CA THR A 301 -26.26 -4.96 11.72
C THR A 301 -26.87 -5.79 10.59
N SER A 302 -27.79 -6.71 10.89
CA SER A 302 -28.51 -7.52 9.89
C SER A 302 -27.57 -8.22 8.90
N ALA A 303 -27.79 -8.08 7.59
CA ALA A 303 -26.88 -8.58 6.56
C ALA A 303 -25.43 -8.10 6.72
N GLY A 304 -25.21 -6.89 7.25
CA GLY A 304 -23.89 -6.40 7.61
C GLY A 304 -23.24 -7.16 8.76
N SER A 305 -24.02 -7.69 9.72
CA SER A 305 -23.52 -8.55 10.80
C SER A 305 -23.01 -9.90 10.30
N ILE A 306 -23.60 -10.44 9.22
CA ILE A 306 -23.09 -11.65 8.54
C ILE A 306 -21.71 -11.39 7.96
N VAL A 307 -21.55 -10.32 7.17
CA VAL A 307 -20.26 -9.97 6.56
C VAL A 307 -19.24 -9.64 7.65
N ALA A 308 -19.60 -8.84 8.65
CA ALA A 308 -18.73 -8.51 9.77
C ALA A 308 -18.26 -9.77 10.53
N ALA A 309 -19.12 -10.75 10.78
CA ALA A 309 -18.74 -12.00 11.45
C ALA A 309 -17.74 -12.82 10.64
N LEU A 310 -17.92 -12.91 9.32
CA LEU A 310 -16.98 -13.59 8.43
C LEU A 310 -15.63 -12.85 8.38
N VAL A 311 -15.65 -11.53 8.24
CA VAL A 311 -14.43 -10.71 8.33
C VAL A 311 -13.73 -10.90 9.67
N ALA A 312 -14.50 -10.95 10.77
CA ALA A 312 -13.96 -11.11 12.12
C ALA A 312 -13.27 -12.45 12.36
N SER A 313 -13.69 -13.49 11.64
CA SER A 313 -13.04 -14.81 11.64
C SER A 313 -11.74 -14.87 10.82
N GLY A 314 -11.33 -13.76 10.20
CA GLY A 314 -10.15 -13.71 9.33
C GLY A 314 -10.39 -14.31 7.93
N ALA A 315 -11.65 -14.43 7.50
CA ALA A 315 -11.99 -14.97 6.18
C ALA A 315 -11.43 -14.11 5.04
N THR A 316 -10.90 -14.74 4.00
CA THR A 316 -10.46 -14.02 2.79
C THR A 316 -11.66 -13.54 1.97
N PRO A 317 -11.50 -12.49 1.15
CA PRO A 317 -12.57 -12.06 0.23
C PRO A 317 -13.10 -13.18 -0.65
N GLU A 318 -12.23 -14.05 -1.16
CA GLU A 318 -12.57 -15.18 -2.01
C GLU A 318 -13.44 -16.20 -1.26
N PHE A 319 -13.13 -16.45 0.01
CA PHE A 319 -13.94 -17.34 0.84
C PHE A 319 -15.36 -16.78 1.00
N ILE A 320 -15.50 -15.50 1.38
CA ILE A 320 -16.82 -14.87 1.55
C ILE A 320 -17.62 -14.90 0.25
N LEU A 321 -17.01 -14.51 -0.87
CA LEU A 321 -17.68 -14.48 -2.17
C LEU A 321 -18.14 -15.88 -2.60
N ASN A 322 -17.31 -16.90 -2.43
CA ASN A 322 -17.66 -18.29 -2.76
C ASN A 322 -18.84 -18.81 -1.92
N GLN A 323 -18.89 -18.45 -0.64
CA GLN A 323 -20.02 -18.83 0.22
C GLN A 323 -21.33 -18.13 -0.20
N LEU A 324 -21.27 -16.87 -0.62
CA LEU A 324 -22.44 -16.12 -1.10
C LEU A 324 -22.92 -16.58 -2.49
N GLU A 325 -22.00 -16.95 -3.36
CA GLU A 325 -22.30 -17.51 -4.68
C GLU A 325 -23.03 -18.86 -4.55
N LYS A 326 -22.52 -19.75 -3.69
CA LYS A 326 -23.11 -21.07 -3.44
C LYS A 326 -24.44 -21.03 -2.69
N LYS A 327 -24.71 -20.00 -1.89
CA LYS A 327 -25.91 -19.94 -1.06
C LYS A 327 -27.10 -19.46 -1.87
N ASP A 328 -28.10 -20.31 -2.11
CA ASP A 328 -29.40 -19.84 -2.57
C ASP A 328 -30.06 -19.01 -1.45
N PHE A 329 -30.41 -17.76 -1.75
CA PHE A 329 -31.04 -16.87 -0.77
C PHE A 329 -32.48 -17.30 -0.47
N ASN A 330 -33.10 -18.07 -1.37
CA ASN A 330 -34.42 -18.63 -1.14
C ASN A 330 -34.46 -19.60 0.04
N ASP A 331 -33.34 -20.27 0.33
CA ASP A 331 -33.24 -21.19 1.47
C ASP A 331 -33.48 -20.51 2.82
N PHE A 332 -33.29 -19.19 2.91
CA PHE A 332 -33.56 -18.44 4.14
C PHE A 332 -35.06 -18.33 4.42
N MET A 333 -35.93 -18.56 3.44
CA MET A 333 -37.38 -18.44 3.57
C MET A 333 -38.04 -19.76 4.00
N LYS A 334 -37.62 -20.28 5.17
CA LYS A 334 -38.21 -21.50 5.75
C LYS A 334 -39.50 -21.23 6.50
N THR A 335 -40.35 -22.25 6.60
CA THR A 335 -41.59 -22.22 7.37
C THR A 335 -41.34 -21.81 8.83
N THR A 336 -42.25 -21.02 9.39
CA THR A 336 -42.18 -20.51 10.76
C THR A 336 -42.10 -21.62 11.81
N LEU A 337 -41.32 -21.40 12.86
CA LEU A 337 -41.19 -22.29 14.00
C LEU A 337 -42.10 -21.83 15.15
N THR A 338 -42.86 -22.75 15.73
CA THR A 338 -43.75 -22.49 16.88
C THR A 338 -43.01 -22.09 18.15
N LYS A 339 -41.72 -22.43 18.27
CA LYS A 339 -40.86 -22.08 19.42
C LYS A 339 -40.40 -20.62 19.42
N ASP A 340 -40.41 -19.96 18.26
CA ASP A 340 -39.93 -18.58 18.09
C ASP A 340 -41.08 -17.56 18.05
N ASN A 341 -42.30 -17.97 18.44
CA ASN A 341 -43.45 -17.07 18.49
C ASN A 341 -43.30 -16.06 19.64
N ALA A 342 -43.37 -14.76 19.34
CA ALA A 342 -43.23 -13.66 20.29
C ALA A 342 -44.20 -13.73 21.49
N PHE A 343 -45.34 -14.42 21.34
CA PHE A 343 -46.40 -14.52 22.34
C PHE A 343 -46.46 -15.86 23.09
N GLY A 344 -45.51 -16.78 22.83
CA GLY A 344 -45.46 -18.10 23.46
C GLY A 344 -46.71 -18.98 23.25
N SER A 345 -46.80 -20.11 23.96
CA SER A 345 -47.94 -21.05 23.87
C SER A 345 -49.23 -20.55 24.53
N LYS A 346 -49.22 -19.34 25.13
CA LYS A 346 -50.32 -18.72 25.90
C LYS A 346 -51.04 -17.58 25.15
N SER A 347 -50.90 -17.50 23.83
CA SER A 347 -51.67 -16.53 23.04
C SER A 347 -53.18 -16.85 23.09
N LEU A 348 -53.95 -15.97 23.75
CA LEU A 348 -55.43 -15.98 23.79
C LEU A 348 -56.04 -16.03 22.36
N TRP A 349 -55.29 -15.56 21.36
CA TRP A 349 -55.69 -15.47 19.96
C TRP A 349 -55.73 -16.81 19.24
N ARG A 350 -55.13 -17.87 19.79
CA ARG A 350 -55.24 -19.23 19.23
C ARG A 350 -56.69 -19.76 19.22
N HIS A 351 -57.56 -19.17 20.05
CA HIS A 351 -58.99 -19.47 20.12
C HIS A 351 -59.89 -18.47 19.38
N LEU A 352 -59.34 -17.37 18.84
CA LEU A 352 -60.04 -16.44 17.96
C LEU A 352 -59.86 -16.89 16.51
N THR A 353 -60.52 -18.01 16.17
CA THR A 353 -60.47 -18.63 14.83
C THR A 353 -61.64 -18.23 13.93
N LYS A 354 -62.42 -17.19 14.29
CA LYS A 354 -63.42 -16.66 13.35
C LYS A 354 -62.71 -15.82 12.29
N PRO A 355 -62.88 -16.12 10.99
CA PRO A 355 -62.34 -15.30 9.92
C PRO A 355 -62.91 -13.89 10.08
N ILE A 356 -62.04 -12.90 10.25
CA ILE A 356 -62.43 -11.50 10.10
C ILE A 356 -62.63 -11.33 8.59
N ASN A 357 -63.89 -11.29 8.15
CA ASN A 357 -64.24 -11.11 6.74
C ASN A 357 -63.54 -9.84 6.22
N GLY A 358 -62.64 -10.01 5.24
CA GLY A 358 -61.97 -8.91 4.55
C GLY A 358 -60.46 -8.77 4.77
N LEU A 359 -59.85 -9.53 5.68
CA LEU A 359 -58.38 -9.53 5.84
C LEU A 359 -57.72 -10.71 5.08
N PRO A 360 -56.71 -10.46 4.22
CA PRO A 360 -55.91 -11.49 3.57
C PRO A 360 -55.35 -12.51 4.56
N GLY A 361 -55.39 -13.82 4.22
CA GLY A 361 -54.92 -14.91 5.08
C GLY A 361 -53.44 -14.77 5.51
N GLU A 362 -52.60 -14.20 4.66
CA GLU A 362 -51.19 -13.90 4.97
C GLU A 362 -51.03 -12.91 6.13
N LEU A 363 -51.90 -11.90 6.25
CA LEU A 363 -51.86 -10.95 7.36
C LEU A 363 -52.23 -11.60 8.69
N VAL A 364 -53.14 -12.59 8.65
CA VAL A 364 -53.54 -13.36 9.83
C VAL A 364 -52.41 -14.26 10.32
N ASP A 365 -51.64 -14.86 9.41
CA ASP A 365 -50.51 -15.74 9.75
C ASP A 365 -49.28 -14.96 10.22
N ILE A 366 -48.99 -13.80 9.62
CA ILE A 366 -47.96 -12.86 10.13
C ILE A 366 -48.32 -12.38 11.54
N TRP A 367 -49.59 -12.08 11.81
CA TRP A 367 -50.05 -11.70 13.16
C TRP A 367 -49.94 -12.85 14.17
N LYS A 368 -50.15 -14.10 13.75
CA LYS A 368 -50.06 -15.28 14.63
C LYS A 368 -48.63 -15.71 14.95
N ASN A 369 -47.73 -15.63 13.97
CA ASN A 369 -46.35 -16.12 14.09
C ASN A 369 -45.33 -14.99 14.28
N SER A 370 -45.78 -13.73 14.24
CA SER A 370 -44.96 -12.52 14.36
C SER A 370 -43.89 -12.35 13.26
N GLY A 371 -44.00 -13.11 12.16
CA GLY A 371 -43.14 -13.05 10.97
C GLY A 371 -43.57 -14.06 9.91
N LYS A 372 -43.19 -13.84 8.64
CA LYS A 372 -43.52 -14.70 7.50
C LYS A 372 -42.65 -15.97 7.43
N TYR A 373 -41.38 -15.88 7.81
CA TYR A 373 -40.40 -16.95 7.72
C TYR A 373 -39.58 -17.11 9.00
N SER A 374 -38.98 -18.30 9.20
CA SER A 374 -38.05 -18.53 10.31
C SER A 374 -36.63 -18.04 9.99
N SER A 375 -35.95 -17.43 10.96
CA SER A 375 -34.56 -16.98 10.85
C SER A 375 -33.51 -18.05 11.23
N ILE A 376 -33.92 -19.28 11.62
CA ILE A 376 -33.00 -20.32 12.11
C ILE A 376 -31.96 -20.76 11.06
N GLU A 377 -32.30 -20.67 9.77
CA GLU A 377 -31.38 -21.04 8.70
C GLU A 377 -30.15 -20.12 8.68
N ILE A 378 -30.33 -18.83 8.97
CA ILE A 378 -29.24 -17.85 9.04
C ILE A 378 -28.22 -18.29 10.10
N GLN A 379 -28.70 -18.67 11.30
CA GLN A 379 -27.86 -19.17 12.38
C GLN A 379 -27.13 -20.47 11.99
N THR A 380 -27.87 -21.44 11.47
CA THR A 380 -27.32 -22.78 11.15
C THR A 380 -26.27 -22.71 10.04
N TRP A 381 -26.55 -21.91 9.00
CA TRP A 381 -25.65 -21.69 7.87
C TRP A 381 -24.38 -20.94 8.31
N LEU A 382 -24.50 -19.87 9.08
CA LEU A 382 -23.36 -19.07 9.51
C LEU A 382 -22.45 -19.83 10.49
N ASP A 383 -23.02 -20.52 11.49
CA ASP A 383 -22.23 -21.28 12.47
C ASP A 383 -21.38 -22.37 11.77
N ARG A 384 -21.95 -23.03 10.75
CA ARG A 384 -21.23 -24.00 9.91
C ARG A 384 -20.04 -23.37 9.19
N ILE A 385 -20.24 -22.21 8.56
CA ILE A 385 -19.18 -21.53 7.79
C ILE A 385 -18.10 -20.99 8.72
N LEU A 386 -18.46 -20.44 9.88
CA LEU A 386 -17.48 -19.97 10.87
C LEU A 386 -16.66 -21.14 11.43
N CYS A 387 -17.28 -22.30 11.67
CA CYS A 387 -16.56 -23.50 12.09
C CYS A 387 -15.59 -23.99 11.01
N GLU A 388 -16.00 -23.98 9.73
CA GLU A 388 -15.15 -24.33 8.59
C GLU A 388 -13.93 -23.40 8.50
N GLN A 389 -14.16 -22.09 8.64
CA GLN A 389 -13.11 -21.07 8.54
C GLN A 389 -12.12 -21.12 9.71
N LEU A 390 -12.59 -21.32 10.94
CA LEU A 390 -11.75 -21.30 12.15
C LEU A 390 -11.18 -22.68 12.51
N GLY A 391 -11.67 -23.76 11.89
CA GLY A 391 -11.26 -25.13 12.22
C GLY A 391 -11.71 -25.58 13.63
N ILE A 392 -12.80 -25.01 14.16
CA ILE A 392 -13.32 -25.30 15.50
C ILE A 392 -14.71 -25.97 15.46
N ARG A 393 -15.20 -26.40 16.62
CA ARG A 393 -16.54 -26.99 16.77
C ARG A 393 -17.58 -25.94 17.20
N PRO A 394 -18.85 -26.10 16.80
CA PRO A 394 -19.90 -25.17 17.19
C PRO A 394 -20.24 -25.28 18.69
N PRO A 395 -20.74 -24.19 19.30
CA PRO A 395 -20.95 -22.88 18.68
C PRO A 395 -19.67 -22.04 18.66
N VAL A 396 -19.47 -21.28 17.57
CA VAL A 396 -18.39 -20.27 17.52
C VAL A 396 -18.73 -19.10 18.45
N ARG A 397 -17.80 -18.73 19.33
CA ARG A 397 -17.97 -17.67 20.34
C ARG A 397 -17.23 -16.39 19.96
N PHE A 398 -17.62 -15.27 20.56
CA PHE A 398 -16.94 -13.98 20.35
C PHE A 398 -15.47 -14.01 20.80
N SER A 399 -15.12 -14.83 21.79
CA SER A 399 -13.73 -15.05 22.21
C SER A 399 -12.85 -15.73 21.16
N ASP A 400 -13.46 -16.48 20.24
CA ASP A 400 -12.75 -17.34 19.27
C ASP A 400 -12.33 -16.56 18.01
N LEU A 401 -12.88 -15.37 17.81
CA LEU A 401 -12.65 -14.54 16.64
C LEU A 401 -11.27 -13.87 16.65
N THR A 402 -10.65 -13.78 15.48
CA THR A 402 -9.34 -13.16 15.27
C THR A 402 -9.41 -11.64 15.42
N ILE A 403 -10.48 -11.02 14.92
CA ILE A 403 -10.72 -9.58 14.99
C ILE A 403 -11.93 -9.33 15.92
N PRO A 404 -11.88 -8.35 16.84
CA PRO A 404 -13.03 -8.00 17.66
C PRO A 404 -14.28 -7.64 16.82
N LEU A 405 -15.39 -8.30 17.14
CA LEU A 405 -16.69 -8.17 16.46
C LEU A 405 -17.73 -7.54 17.38
N TYR A 406 -18.53 -6.63 16.82
CA TYR A 406 -19.69 -6.02 17.47
C TYR A 406 -20.95 -6.26 16.65
N ILE A 407 -21.96 -6.87 17.26
CA ILE A 407 -23.25 -7.13 16.61
C ILE A 407 -24.35 -6.42 17.39
N VAL A 408 -25.22 -5.70 16.67
CA VAL A 408 -26.34 -4.96 17.26
C VAL A 408 -27.68 -5.56 16.82
N ALA A 409 -28.56 -5.84 17.77
CA ALA A 409 -29.99 -6.11 17.53
C ALA A 409 -30.85 -5.10 18.28
N SER A 410 -32.15 -5.06 17.94
CA SER A 410 -33.11 -4.20 18.63
C SER A 410 -33.91 -5.03 19.64
N ASP A 411 -33.81 -4.70 20.93
CA ASP A 411 -34.67 -5.29 21.95
C ASP A 411 -35.93 -4.43 22.08
N ILE A 412 -37.02 -4.89 21.46
CA ILE A 412 -38.29 -4.16 21.47
C ILE A 412 -39.07 -4.33 22.78
N ALA A 413 -38.74 -5.32 23.60
CA ALA A 413 -39.31 -5.45 24.93
C ALA A 413 -38.66 -4.44 25.90
N ALA A 414 -37.35 -4.23 25.80
CA ALA A 414 -36.62 -3.28 26.65
C ALA A 414 -36.51 -1.86 26.07
N GLY A 415 -36.82 -1.65 24.79
CA GLY A 415 -36.74 -0.36 24.11
C GLY A 415 -35.30 0.15 23.94
N LYS A 416 -34.31 -0.73 23.85
CA LYS A 416 -32.87 -0.39 23.79
C LYS A 416 -32.12 -1.31 22.81
N PRO A 417 -30.95 -0.90 22.30
CA PRO A 417 -30.09 -1.82 21.53
C PRO A 417 -29.56 -2.94 22.42
N ARG A 418 -29.49 -4.16 21.86
CA ARG A 418 -28.75 -5.29 22.43
C ARG A 418 -27.43 -5.43 21.68
N LEU A 419 -26.32 -5.31 22.41
CA LEU A 419 -24.96 -5.43 21.89
C LEU A 419 -24.36 -6.79 22.26
N TRP A 420 -23.66 -7.40 21.31
CA TRP A 420 -22.75 -8.51 21.58
C TRP A 420 -21.34 -8.17 21.13
N SER A 421 -20.35 -8.56 21.93
CA SER A 421 -18.94 -8.30 21.68
C SER A 421 -18.04 -9.25 22.49
N LYS A 422 -16.74 -9.26 22.17
CA LYS A 422 -15.74 -9.99 22.95
C LYS A 422 -15.64 -9.45 24.38
N GLU A 423 -15.82 -8.15 24.57
CA GLU A 423 -15.71 -7.51 25.88
C GLU A 423 -16.95 -7.77 26.77
N GLU A 424 -18.16 -7.73 26.21
CA GLU A 424 -19.40 -7.86 26.99
C GLU A 424 -19.92 -9.30 27.06
N THR A 425 -19.78 -10.07 25.98
CA THR A 425 -20.40 -11.39 25.82
C THR A 425 -19.44 -12.42 25.19
N PRO A 426 -18.21 -12.60 25.73
CA PRO A 426 -17.16 -13.41 25.12
C PRO A 426 -17.57 -14.87 24.84
N ASN A 427 -18.45 -15.43 25.68
CA ASN A 427 -18.86 -16.82 25.62
C ASN A 427 -20.17 -17.07 24.83
N GLU A 428 -20.82 -16.02 24.33
CA GLU A 428 -22.07 -16.16 23.58
C GLU A 428 -21.81 -16.55 22.11
N SER A 429 -22.80 -17.19 21.48
CA SER A 429 -22.69 -17.65 20.09
C SER A 429 -22.80 -16.48 19.11
N VAL A 430 -21.82 -16.38 18.21
CA VAL A 430 -21.79 -15.38 17.14
C VAL A 430 -22.97 -15.57 16.19
N ALA A 431 -23.23 -16.81 15.77
CA ALA A 431 -24.31 -17.12 14.85
C ALA A 431 -25.70 -16.83 15.44
N PHE A 432 -25.88 -17.00 16.75
CA PHE A 432 -27.10 -16.61 17.45
C PHE A 432 -27.29 -15.09 17.44
N ALA A 433 -26.25 -14.32 17.77
CA ALA A 433 -26.29 -12.86 17.74
C ALA A 433 -26.64 -12.33 16.34
N VAL A 434 -26.02 -12.88 15.28
CA VAL A 434 -26.32 -12.52 13.88
C VAL A 434 -27.78 -12.82 13.52
N ARG A 435 -28.32 -13.96 13.95
CA ARG A 435 -29.73 -14.30 13.73
C ARG A 435 -30.65 -13.28 14.38
N CYS A 436 -30.40 -12.91 15.63
CA CYS A 436 -31.16 -11.86 16.31
C CYS A 436 -31.09 -10.53 15.53
N SER A 437 -29.88 -10.15 15.10
CA SER A 437 -29.63 -8.93 14.32
C SER A 437 -30.25 -8.92 12.92
N SER A 438 -30.56 -10.09 12.36
CA SER A 438 -31.13 -10.25 11.00
C SER A 438 -32.62 -10.60 10.99
N SER A 439 -33.30 -10.54 12.14
CA SER A 439 -34.72 -10.88 12.26
C SER A 439 -35.62 -9.70 11.86
N ILE A 440 -35.64 -9.39 10.56
CA ILE A 440 -36.39 -8.27 9.94
C ILE A 440 -37.88 -8.35 10.35
N PRO A 441 -38.45 -7.33 10.99
CA PRO A 441 -39.85 -7.33 11.42
C PRO A 441 -40.81 -7.67 10.28
N LEU A 442 -41.87 -8.43 10.60
CA LEU A 442 -42.90 -8.91 9.67
C LEU A 442 -42.39 -9.93 8.63
N TYR A 443 -41.11 -9.89 8.24
CA TYR A 443 -40.50 -10.83 7.30
C TYR A 443 -39.98 -12.09 8.00
N PHE A 444 -39.12 -11.92 9.03
CA PHE A 444 -38.62 -13.01 9.87
C PHE A 444 -39.27 -12.99 11.26
N GLN A 445 -39.41 -14.16 11.87
CA GLN A 445 -39.88 -14.25 13.26
C GLN A 445 -38.87 -13.62 14.23
N PRO A 446 -39.33 -12.84 15.23
CA PRO A 446 -38.47 -12.31 16.28
C PRO A 446 -37.87 -13.43 17.12
N VAL A 447 -36.72 -13.17 17.75
CA VAL A 447 -36.07 -14.15 18.63
C VAL A 447 -36.32 -13.75 20.09
N SER A 448 -36.91 -14.67 20.86
CA SER A 448 -37.15 -14.47 22.30
C SER A 448 -36.16 -15.29 23.11
N ASP A 449 -35.44 -14.65 24.04
CA ASP A 449 -34.61 -15.33 25.05
C ASP A 449 -35.32 -15.51 26.40
N GLY A 450 -36.58 -15.06 26.50
CA GLY A 450 -37.45 -15.15 27.67
C GLY A 450 -37.71 -13.81 28.36
N THR A 451 -36.71 -12.91 28.37
CA THR A 451 -36.83 -11.55 28.95
C THR A 451 -36.78 -10.45 27.90
N SER A 452 -36.14 -10.74 26.77
CA SER A 452 -35.93 -9.84 25.64
C SER A 452 -36.73 -10.34 24.44
N LEU A 453 -37.19 -9.41 23.61
CA LEU A 453 -37.77 -9.73 22.31
C LEU A 453 -36.93 -9.04 21.24
N LEU A 454 -36.14 -9.83 20.53
CA LEU A 454 -35.07 -9.36 19.65
C LEU A 454 -35.53 -9.37 18.20
N VAL A 455 -35.36 -8.23 17.54
CA VAL A 455 -35.59 -8.03 16.10
C VAL A 455 -34.36 -7.38 15.47
N ASP A 456 -34.42 -7.23 14.15
CA ASP A 456 -33.35 -6.63 13.37
C ASP A 456 -32.81 -5.33 13.97
N GLY A 457 -31.47 -5.23 14.05
CA GLY A 457 -30.80 -4.07 14.62
C GLY A 457 -31.06 -2.78 13.85
N GLY A 458 -31.48 -2.88 12.58
CA GLY A 458 -31.79 -1.77 11.70
C GLY A 458 -32.87 -0.86 12.27
N MET A 459 -33.80 -1.37 13.10
CA MET A 459 -34.85 -0.55 13.73
C MET A 459 -34.31 0.55 14.66
N ILE A 460 -33.15 0.32 15.29
CA ILE A 460 -32.54 1.27 16.22
C ILE A 460 -31.24 1.85 15.63
N SER A 461 -30.44 1.02 14.95
CA SER A 461 -29.09 1.39 14.53
C SER A 461 -28.66 0.57 13.30
N ASN A 462 -28.96 1.07 12.10
CA ASN A 462 -28.61 0.38 10.85
C ASN A 462 -27.11 0.43 10.53
N VAL A 463 -26.43 1.53 10.89
CA VAL A 463 -24.96 1.67 10.82
C VAL A 463 -24.43 1.80 12.24
N PRO A 464 -24.01 0.69 12.89
CA PRO A 464 -23.68 0.70 14.33
C PRO A 464 -22.29 1.29 14.64
N SER A 465 -21.95 2.46 14.09
CA SER A 465 -20.65 3.11 14.33
C SER A 465 -20.51 3.64 15.76
N TRP A 466 -21.60 3.87 16.48
CA TRP A 466 -21.59 4.33 17.87
C TRP A 466 -20.98 3.33 18.86
N VAL A 467 -20.92 2.05 18.52
CA VAL A 467 -20.27 1.04 19.37
C VAL A 467 -18.78 1.35 19.58
N PHE A 468 -18.21 2.15 18.67
CA PHE A 468 -16.85 2.67 18.70
C PHE A 468 -16.72 4.05 19.35
N SER A 469 -17.81 4.61 19.88
CA SER A 469 -17.84 5.92 20.55
C SER A 469 -18.00 5.82 22.07
N THR A 470 -17.78 4.65 22.67
CA THR A 470 -17.72 4.52 24.13
C THR A 470 -16.52 5.31 24.69
N PRO A 471 -16.54 5.79 25.94
CA PRO A 471 -15.42 6.53 26.52
C PRO A 471 -14.07 5.80 26.41
N GLU A 472 -14.08 4.47 26.49
CA GLU A 472 -12.91 3.61 26.32
C GLU A 472 -12.43 3.58 24.85
N MET A 473 -13.35 3.48 23.89
CA MET A 473 -13.01 3.49 22.46
C MET A 473 -12.66 4.91 21.96
N GLN A 474 -13.23 5.96 22.55
CA GLN A 474 -12.85 7.36 22.29
C GLN A 474 -11.42 7.69 22.74
N LYS A 475 -10.78 6.83 23.55
CA LYS A 475 -9.35 6.96 23.85
C LYS A 475 -8.47 6.42 22.72
N LYS A 476 -9.00 5.55 21.86
CA LYS A 476 -8.31 4.94 20.72
C LYS A 476 -8.60 5.77 19.46
N SER A 477 -7.58 6.14 18.70
CA SER A 477 -7.70 7.11 17.60
C SER A 477 -7.83 6.41 16.24
N SER A 478 -8.72 5.43 16.16
CA SER A 478 -8.94 4.72 14.92
C SER A 478 -9.99 5.39 14.04
N ARG A 479 -9.72 5.38 12.75
CA ARG A 479 -10.58 5.85 11.66
C ARG A 479 -11.73 4.84 11.51
N ILE A 480 -12.97 5.29 11.37
CA ILE A 480 -14.14 4.40 11.17
C ILE A 480 -14.57 4.47 9.72
N LEU A 481 -14.55 3.34 9.01
CA LEU A 481 -15.01 3.23 7.63
C LEU A 481 -16.34 2.46 7.59
N CYS A 482 -17.41 3.16 7.22
CA CYS A 482 -18.76 2.63 7.11
C CYS A 482 -19.11 2.29 5.67
N PHE A 483 -19.61 1.09 5.42
CA PHE A 483 -20.14 0.67 4.13
C PHE A 483 -21.66 0.81 4.14
N ARG A 484 -22.16 1.83 3.42
CA ARG A 484 -23.58 2.17 3.38
C ARG A 484 -24.25 1.70 2.10
N LEU A 485 -25.43 1.13 2.22
CA LEU A 485 -26.25 0.62 1.12
C LEU A 485 -27.30 1.67 0.77
N GLN A 486 -27.12 2.36 -0.36
CA GLN A 486 -28.04 3.40 -0.82
C GLN A 486 -29.06 2.86 -1.81
N ASP A 487 -30.32 3.14 -1.53
CA ASP A 487 -31.40 2.97 -2.49
C ASP A 487 -31.47 4.20 -3.40
N THR A 488 -31.66 3.98 -4.70
CA THR A 488 -31.77 5.06 -5.69
C THR A 488 -33.22 5.38 -6.07
N THR A 489 -34.18 4.66 -5.49
CA THR A 489 -35.60 4.76 -5.85
C THR A 489 -36.38 5.66 -4.89
N ASN A 490 -36.90 6.79 -5.40
CA ASN A 490 -37.93 7.56 -4.70
C ASN A 490 -39.26 6.81 -4.85
N SER A 491 -39.73 6.18 -3.78
CA SER A 491 -41.00 5.45 -3.78
C SER A 491 -42.18 6.39 -3.54
N GLU A 492 -43.20 6.37 -4.41
CA GLU A 492 -44.49 7.02 -4.13
C GLU A 492 -45.25 6.23 -3.05
N ILE A 493 -45.72 6.91 -2.01
CA ILE A 493 -46.48 6.29 -0.91
C ILE A 493 -47.93 6.07 -1.35
N THR A 494 -48.22 4.87 -1.84
CA THR A 494 -49.54 4.51 -2.41
C THR A 494 -50.39 3.60 -1.51
N SER A 495 -49.84 3.08 -0.41
CA SER A 495 -50.52 2.13 0.49
C SER A 495 -50.25 2.39 1.97
N LEU A 496 -51.13 1.89 2.86
CA LEU A 496 -50.95 1.99 4.32
C LEU A 496 -49.69 1.25 4.79
N THR A 497 -49.38 0.10 4.20
CA THR A 497 -48.13 -0.65 4.47
C THR A 497 -46.92 0.15 4.00
N GLY A 498 -46.97 0.72 2.79
CA GLY A 498 -45.91 1.60 2.28
C GLY A 498 -45.71 2.87 3.12
N PHE A 499 -46.78 3.42 3.71
CA PHE A 499 -46.68 4.54 4.64
C PHE A 499 -45.96 4.15 5.94
N ILE A 500 -46.30 3.01 6.54
CA ILE A 500 -45.63 2.50 7.74
C ILE A 500 -44.15 2.19 7.45
N GLU A 501 -43.85 1.54 6.33
CA GLU A 501 -42.47 1.28 5.89
C GLU A 501 -41.69 2.58 5.69
N SER A 502 -42.32 3.60 5.10
CA SER A 502 -41.71 4.93 4.90
C SER A 502 -41.43 5.63 6.23
N LEU A 503 -42.33 5.55 7.21
CA LEU A 503 -42.10 6.10 8.55
C LEU A 503 -40.95 5.42 9.27
N VAL A 504 -40.94 4.08 9.27
CA VAL A 504 -39.87 3.28 9.89
C VAL A 504 -38.53 3.57 9.21
N SER A 505 -38.47 3.55 7.88
CA SER A 505 -37.25 3.88 7.14
C SER A 505 -36.77 5.31 7.38
N THR A 506 -37.69 6.28 7.55
CA THR A 506 -37.33 7.67 7.87
C THR A 506 -36.68 7.78 9.24
N VAL A 507 -37.23 7.10 10.26
CA VAL A 507 -36.64 7.07 11.61
C VAL A 507 -35.24 6.45 11.58
N ILE A 508 -35.09 5.34 10.84
CA ILE A 508 -33.82 4.62 10.71
C ILE A 508 -32.77 5.45 9.94
N ASN A 509 -33.12 5.94 8.76
CA ASN A 509 -32.21 6.70 7.89
C ASN A 509 -31.87 8.06 8.51
N GLY A 510 -32.86 8.74 9.10
CA GLY A 510 -32.66 10.00 9.80
C GLY A 510 -31.76 9.84 11.03
N GLY A 511 -32.00 8.82 11.86
CA GLY A 511 -31.15 8.50 13.01
C GLY A 511 -29.71 8.18 12.59
N THR A 512 -29.53 7.42 11.52
CA THR A 512 -28.22 7.08 10.95
C THR A 512 -27.47 8.31 10.45
N GLU A 513 -28.15 9.21 9.72
CA GLU A 513 -27.51 10.42 9.18
C GLU A 513 -27.08 11.37 10.29
N ILE A 514 -27.93 11.58 11.30
CA ILE A 514 -27.59 12.39 12.48
C ILE A 514 -26.38 11.80 13.22
N GLN A 515 -26.36 10.48 13.42
CA GLN A 515 -25.26 9.79 14.09
C GLN A 515 -23.93 9.97 13.36
N LEU A 516 -23.91 9.82 12.03
CA LEU A 516 -22.72 9.97 11.22
C LEU A 516 -22.21 11.42 11.15
N GLN A 517 -23.10 12.40 11.28
CA GLN A 517 -22.73 13.82 11.39
C GLN A 517 -22.13 14.17 12.75
N MET A 518 -22.51 13.45 13.80
CA MET A 518 -21.98 13.66 15.15
C MET A 518 -20.60 12.99 15.38
N GLN A 519 -20.17 12.08 14.51
CA GLN A 519 -18.91 11.34 14.65
C GLN A 519 -17.83 11.84 13.68
N ASN A 520 -16.91 12.66 14.19
CA ASN A 520 -15.86 13.30 13.38
C ASN A 520 -14.85 12.32 12.74
N ASN A 521 -14.67 11.12 13.30
CA ASN A 521 -13.73 10.10 12.81
C ASN A 521 -14.37 9.05 11.90
N THR A 522 -15.63 9.27 11.47
CA THR A 522 -16.37 8.32 10.64
C THR A 522 -16.42 8.76 9.19
N TYR A 523 -16.23 7.82 8.27
CA TYR A 523 -16.20 8.01 6.83
C TYR A 523 -17.12 6.99 6.18
N ALA A 524 -17.94 7.40 5.22
CA ALA A 524 -18.91 6.52 4.59
C ALA A 524 -18.56 6.24 3.11
N VAL A 525 -18.48 4.98 2.75
CA VAL A 525 -18.53 4.50 1.36
C VAL A 525 -19.99 4.24 1.04
N ASN A 526 -20.55 5.07 0.15
CA ASN A 526 -21.93 4.91 -0.30
C ASN A 526 -21.96 3.95 -1.49
N ILE A 527 -22.72 2.85 -1.35
CA ILE A 527 -22.80 1.76 -2.31
C ILE A 527 -24.21 1.77 -2.93
N PRO A 528 -24.35 2.11 -4.23
CA PRO A 528 -25.61 2.04 -4.92
C PRO A 528 -26.14 0.60 -4.99
N THR A 529 -27.40 0.40 -4.61
CA THR A 529 -28.06 -0.93 -4.65
C THR A 529 -29.09 -1.08 -5.77
N GLY A 530 -29.22 -0.07 -6.63
CA GLY A 530 -30.06 -0.13 -7.83
C GLY A 530 -31.55 -0.22 -7.47
N GLU A 531 -32.25 -1.18 -8.09
CA GLU A 531 -33.69 -1.44 -7.88
C GLU A 531 -33.99 -2.50 -6.79
N TYR A 532 -32.95 -3.11 -6.21
CA TYR A 532 -33.10 -4.21 -5.25
C TYR A 532 -33.40 -3.67 -3.86
N LYS A 533 -34.47 -4.17 -3.22
CA LYS A 533 -34.83 -3.86 -1.83
C LYS A 533 -34.28 -4.89 -0.85
N ALA A 534 -34.26 -4.56 0.44
CA ALA A 534 -33.71 -5.46 1.47
C ALA A 534 -34.47 -6.81 1.58
N THR A 535 -35.75 -6.83 1.24
CA THR A 535 -36.66 -8.00 1.35
C THR A 535 -36.85 -8.76 0.04
N ASP A 536 -36.11 -8.44 -1.02
CA ASP A 536 -36.24 -9.05 -2.35
C ASP A 536 -35.56 -10.44 -2.46
N PHE A 537 -35.71 -11.31 -1.46
CA PHE A 537 -35.07 -12.65 -1.42
C PHE A 537 -35.45 -13.54 -2.61
N ASP A 538 -36.66 -13.38 -3.15
CA ASP A 538 -37.15 -14.12 -4.32
C ASP A 538 -36.64 -13.57 -5.67
N ARG A 539 -36.10 -12.34 -5.71
CA ARG A 539 -35.70 -11.64 -6.96
C ARG A 539 -34.20 -11.57 -7.17
N VAL A 540 -33.40 -11.95 -6.17
CA VAL A 540 -31.93 -11.86 -6.23
C VAL A 540 -31.36 -13.19 -6.71
N ASP A 541 -31.27 -13.32 -8.03
CA ASP A 541 -30.58 -14.42 -8.70
C ASP A 541 -29.04 -14.21 -8.75
N LEU A 542 -28.34 -15.08 -9.47
CA LEU A 542 -26.88 -14.99 -9.61
C LEU A 542 -26.43 -13.70 -10.33
N GLU A 543 -27.19 -13.21 -11.31
CA GLU A 543 -26.87 -11.98 -12.03
C GLU A 543 -27.02 -10.76 -11.12
N ALA A 544 -28.12 -10.69 -10.36
CA ALA A 544 -28.35 -9.68 -9.36
C ALA A 544 -27.25 -9.65 -8.28
N LYS A 545 -26.85 -10.82 -7.77
CA LYS A 545 -25.73 -10.95 -6.82
C LYS A 545 -24.44 -10.40 -7.40
N ASN A 546 -24.09 -10.80 -8.62
CA ASN A 546 -22.87 -10.35 -9.31
C ASN A 546 -22.88 -8.83 -9.53
N TRP A 547 -24.03 -8.26 -9.87
CA TRP A 547 -24.20 -6.82 -10.00
C TRP A 547 -23.97 -6.10 -8.66
N LEU A 548 -24.60 -6.58 -7.57
CA LEU A 548 -24.44 -6.01 -6.23
C LEU A 548 -22.98 -6.08 -5.76
N ILE A 549 -22.34 -7.25 -5.90
CA ILE A 549 -20.91 -7.45 -5.60
C ILE A 549 -20.06 -6.44 -6.37
N LYS A 550 -20.31 -6.29 -7.68
CA LYS A 550 -19.58 -5.34 -8.50
C LYS A 550 -19.80 -3.90 -8.05
N SER A 551 -21.03 -3.51 -7.74
CA SER A 551 -21.35 -2.17 -7.24
C SER A 551 -20.55 -1.83 -5.98
N GLY A 552 -20.54 -2.72 -4.99
CA GLY A 552 -19.75 -2.52 -3.77
C GLY A 552 -18.24 -2.45 -4.02
N PHE A 553 -17.74 -3.26 -4.94
CA PHE A 553 -16.33 -3.23 -5.34
C PHE A 553 -15.95 -1.88 -5.99
N ASP A 554 -16.76 -1.42 -6.95
CA ASP A 554 -16.54 -0.18 -7.68
C ASP A 554 -16.63 1.06 -6.75
N SER A 555 -17.57 1.08 -5.81
CA SER A 555 -17.71 2.19 -4.85
C SER A 555 -16.50 2.37 -3.93
N VAL A 556 -15.90 1.28 -3.46
CA VAL A 556 -14.68 1.36 -2.64
C VAL A 556 -13.49 1.80 -3.49
N LYS A 557 -13.37 1.29 -4.72
CA LYS A 557 -12.33 1.70 -5.66
C LYS A 557 -12.37 3.20 -5.93
N GLU A 558 -13.57 3.75 -6.15
CA GLU A 558 -13.78 5.19 -6.33
C GLU A 558 -13.46 5.97 -5.04
N PHE A 559 -13.95 5.50 -3.89
CA PHE A 559 -13.65 6.12 -2.60
C PHE A 559 -12.15 6.20 -2.30
N VAL A 560 -11.38 5.12 -2.55
CA VAL A 560 -9.93 5.11 -2.33
C VAL A 560 -9.20 6.01 -3.32
N ARG A 561 -9.68 6.11 -4.56
CA ARG A 561 -9.13 7.05 -5.55
C ARG A 561 -9.26 8.50 -5.10
N ASP A 562 -10.40 8.82 -4.49
CA ASP A 562 -10.72 10.17 -4.00
C ASP A 562 -10.49 10.32 -2.49
N GLU A 563 -9.75 9.40 -1.87
CA GLU A 563 -9.53 9.30 -0.42
C GLU A 563 -9.09 10.64 0.18
N ARG A 564 -8.18 11.34 -0.50
CA ARG A 564 -7.69 12.65 -0.06
C ARG A 564 -8.80 13.68 0.04
N ILE A 565 -9.76 13.69 -0.87
CA ILE A 565 -10.91 14.61 -0.84
C ILE A 565 -11.86 14.20 0.28
N ALA A 566 -12.15 12.91 0.40
CA ALA A 566 -13.03 12.36 1.43
C ALA A 566 -12.52 12.65 2.86
N VAL A 567 -11.20 12.52 3.07
CA VAL A 567 -10.54 12.81 4.35
C VAL A 567 -10.49 14.31 4.63
N ARG A 568 -10.02 15.11 3.66
CA ARG A 568 -9.85 16.57 3.83
C ARG A 568 -11.14 17.28 4.22
N ASN A 569 -12.30 16.84 3.71
CA ASN A 569 -13.59 17.45 4.02
C ASN A 569 -14.11 17.18 5.45
N ARG A 570 -13.54 16.20 6.19
CA ARG A 570 -13.94 15.87 7.59
C ARG A 570 -12.82 16.10 8.61
N SER A 571 -11.63 16.51 8.18
CA SER A 571 -10.41 16.58 9.00
C SER A 571 -10.39 17.72 10.02
N GLU A 572 -11.36 18.65 10.01
CA GLU A 572 -11.23 19.95 10.68
C GLU A 572 -11.11 19.91 12.22
N ASN A 573 -11.30 18.77 12.89
CA ASN A 573 -11.14 18.65 14.36
C ASN A 573 -10.73 17.25 14.86
N ILE A 574 -9.86 16.52 14.14
CA ILE A 574 -9.38 15.22 14.62
C ILE A 574 -8.32 15.43 15.70
N ILE A 575 -8.61 14.97 16.92
CA ILE A 575 -7.65 14.90 18.02
C ILE A 575 -7.08 13.48 18.04
N TYR A 576 -5.81 13.34 17.71
CA TYR A 576 -5.10 12.07 17.90
C TYR A 576 -4.73 11.91 19.37
N LYS A 577 -4.95 10.71 19.92
CA LYS A 577 -4.60 10.36 21.29
C LYS A 577 -3.64 9.20 21.23
N GLY A 578 -2.45 9.35 21.83
CA GLY A 578 -1.46 8.28 21.92
C GLY A 578 -0.17 8.53 21.16
N PHE A 579 0.87 7.79 21.54
CA PHE A 579 2.24 7.98 21.05
C PHE A 579 2.44 7.34 19.68
N ASP A 580 1.95 6.13 19.43
CA ASP A 580 2.11 5.45 18.14
C ASP A 580 1.29 6.15 17.03
N GLU A 581 0.13 6.70 17.38
CA GLU A 581 -0.75 7.50 16.54
C GLU A 581 -0.07 8.82 16.13
N LYS A 582 0.61 9.48 17.08
CA LYS A 582 1.51 10.61 16.80
C LYS A 582 2.56 10.23 15.78
N LEU A 583 3.30 9.15 16.03
CA LEU A 583 4.38 8.73 15.13
C LEU A 583 3.84 8.42 13.74
N LEU A 584 2.69 7.76 13.62
CA LEU A 584 2.05 7.50 12.33
C LEU A 584 1.74 8.79 11.57
N LEU A 585 1.08 9.73 12.23
CA LEU A 585 0.75 11.04 11.64
C LEU A 585 2.01 11.77 11.17
N ILE A 586 3.07 11.79 11.99
CA ILE A 586 4.34 12.43 11.62
C ILE A 586 5.02 11.69 10.47
N VAL A 587 5.00 10.36 10.43
CA VAL A 587 5.55 9.58 9.30
C VAL A 587 4.78 9.89 8.01
N GLU A 588 3.45 9.93 8.06
CA GLU A 588 2.60 10.31 6.92
C GLU A 588 2.96 11.71 6.42
N TYR A 589 3.04 12.70 7.32
CA TYR A 589 3.40 14.06 6.94
C TYR A 589 4.81 14.20 6.40
N LEU A 590 5.81 13.59 7.05
CA LEU A 590 7.18 13.56 6.54
C LEU A 590 7.19 13.05 5.11
N ASN A 591 6.45 11.99 4.80
CA ASN A 591 6.34 11.43 3.45
C ASN A 591 5.64 12.35 2.45
N GLU A 592 4.70 13.17 2.89
CA GLU A 592 3.95 14.09 2.01
C GLU A 592 4.67 15.43 1.77
N ALA A 593 5.57 15.84 2.65
CA ALA A 593 6.30 17.10 2.55
C ALA A 593 7.01 17.22 1.19
N THR A 594 6.93 18.41 0.58
CA THR A 594 7.56 18.69 -0.72
C THR A 594 8.70 19.70 -0.64
N ASP A 595 8.62 20.69 0.25
CA ASP A 595 9.55 21.81 0.30
C ASP A 595 10.33 21.83 1.63
N GLU A 596 9.61 21.92 2.75
CA GLU A 596 10.21 22.10 4.08
C GLU A 596 9.42 21.37 5.18
N VAL A 597 10.15 20.82 6.16
CA VAL A 597 9.61 20.36 7.43
C VAL A 597 10.35 21.05 8.57
N LEU A 598 9.62 21.75 9.44
CA LEU A 598 10.14 22.25 10.71
C LEU A 598 9.60 21.39 11.86
N ILE A 599 10.49 20.76 12.60
CA ILE A 599 10.18 20.02 13.81
C ILE A 599 10.54 20.88 15.00
N VAL A 600 9.62 21.06 15.94
CA VAL A 600 9.84 21.78 17.19
C VAL A 600 9.56 20.83 18.34
N SER A 601 10.57 20.56 19.16
CA SER A 601 10.47 19.57 20.24
C SER A 601 11.39 19.90 21.41
N SER A 602 11.03 19.52 22.63
CA SER A 602 11.90 19.68 23.80
C SER A 602 13.06 18.69 23.84
N ASN A 603 12.94 17.53 23.20
CA ASN A 603 13.99 16.51 23.12
C ASN A 603 13.93 15.73 21.79
N SER A 604 14.97 14.97 21.48
CA SER A 604 15.08 14.16 20.25
C SER A 604 14.65 12.70 20.41
N TYR A 605 14.15 12.28 21.59
CA TYR A 605 13.86 10.87 21.86
C TYR A 605 12.84 10.27 20.88
N TRP A 606 11.71 10.94 20.67
CA TRP A 606 10.67 10.43 19.77
C TRP A 606 11.11 10.46 18.30
N LEU A 607 12.03 11.37 17.94
CA LEU A 607 12.60 11.46 16.59
C LEU A 607 13.41 10.21 16.23
N TYR A 608 13.96 9.51 17.22
CA TYR A 608 14.66 8.25 16.99
C TYR A 608 13.75 7.18 16.37
N PHE A 609 12.47 7.12 16.75
CA PHE A 609 11.51 6.17 16.18
C PHE A 609 11.13 6.49 14.73
N VAL A 610 11.14 7.78 14.37
CA VAL A 610 10.84 8.24 13.00
C VAL A 610 12.09 8.55 12.17
N PHE A 611 13.26 8.19 12.69
CA PHE A 611 14.55 8.50 12.07
C PHE A 611 14.65 8.06 10.60
N PRO A 612 14.21 6.85 10.19
CA PRO A 612 14.15 6.48 8.78
C PRO A 612 13.34 7.47 7.92
N SER A 613 12.21 7.95 8.41
CA SER A 613 11.35 8.89 7.67
C SER A 613 12.00 10.26 7.50
N VAL A 614 12.75 10.73 8.50
CA VAL A 614 13.55 11.96 8.43
C VAL A 614 14.63 11.83 7.36
N VAL A 615 15.37 10.72 7.37
CA VAL A 615 16.37 10.37 6.35
C VAL A 615 15.74 10.37 4.95
N PHE A 616 14.55 9.80 4.78
CA PHE A 616 13.84 9.77 3.49
C PHE A 616 13.30 11.12 3.03
N ALA A 617 12.94 12.02 3.94
CA ALA A 617 12.61 13.40 3.59
C ALA A 617 13.86 14.13 3.04
N LEU A 618 15.00 13.98 3.71
CA LEU A 618 16.27 14.56 3.28
C LEU A 618 16.72 14.03 1.90
N ASP A 619 16.64 12.71 1.64
CA ASP A 619 17.00 12.13 0.31
C ASP A 619 16.12 12.66 -0.83
N ARG A 620 14.87 13.04 -0.52
CA ARG A 620 13.96 13.66 -1.50
C ARG A 620 14.24 15.15 -1.74
N GLY A 621 15.18 15.74 -1.01
CA GLY A 621 15.52 17.16 -1.09
C GLY A 621 14.61 18.07 -0.27
N VAL A 622 13.83 17.51 0.67
CA VAL A 622 13.04 18.31 1.62
C VAL A 622 13.96 18.93 2.65
N ASN A 623 13.81 20.22 2.91
CA ASN A 623 14.55 20.90 3.97
C ASN A 623 13.97 20.52 5.34
N VAL A 624 14.67 19.67 6.09
CA VAL A 624 14.27 19.29 7.45
C VAL A 624 15.06 20.10 8.49
N ASN A 625 14.36 21.03 9.14
CA ASN A 625 14.85 21.86 10.24
C ASN A 625 14.27 21.36 11.57
N ILE A 626 15.07 21.36 12.62
CA ILE A 626 14.72 20.82 13.93
C ILE A 626 15.15 21.81 15.02
N LEU A 627 14.20 22.33 15.78
CA LEU A 627 14.41 23.19 16.94
C LEU A 627 14.26 22.37 18.23
N LEU A 628 15.35 22.20 18.98
CA LEU A 628 15.41 21.44 20.23
C LEU A 628 15.86 22.27 21.42
N LYS A 629 15.67 21.77 22.65
CA LYS A 629 16.43 22.27 23.80
C LYS A 629 17.88 21.79 23.74
N PRO A 630 18.84 22.59 24.25
CA PRO A 630 20.21 22.12 24.42
C PRO A 630 20.24 20.82 25.23
N ALA A 631 20.96 19.80 24.75
CA ALA A 631 21.16 18.58 25.50
C ALA A 631 21.88 18.88 26.82
N LYS A 632 21.42 18.28 27.93
CA LYS A 632 22.10 18.42 29.21
C LYS A 632 23.45 17.69 29.16
N PRO A 633 24.52 18.21 29.79
CA PRO A 633 25.85 17.58 29.74
C PRO A 633 25.92 16.14 30.26
N ASP A 634 24.98 15.75 31.12
CA ASP A 634 24.86 14.41 31.72
C ASP A 634 23.99 13.43 30.90
N ASP A 635 23.23 13.93 29.91
CA ASP A 635 22.34 13.11 29.07
C ASP A 635 23.05 12.68 27.78
N LYS A 636 23.94 11.68 27.91
CA LYS A 636 24.75 11.15 26.79
C LYS A 636 23.90 10.71 25.59
N ASP A 637 22.75 10.10 25.84
CA ASP A 637 21.90 9.60 24.76
C ASP A 637 21.26 10.74 23.96
N GLU A 638 20.86 11.83 24.63
CA GLU A 638 20.34 13.03 23.95
C GLU A 638 21.44 13.72 23.13
N ILE A 639 22.65 13.82 23.68
CA ILE A 639 23.82 14.35 22.95
C ILE A 639 24.07 13.53 21.68
N TYR A 640 24.04 12.21 21.79
CA TYR A 640 24.25 11.30 20.66
C TYR A 640 23.15 11.46 19.59
N ARG A 641 21.87 11.47 19.99
CA ARG A 641 20.75 11.63 19.04
C ARG A 641 20.80 12.97 18.31
N GLN A 642 21.09 14.07 19.02
CA GLN A 642 21.24 15.39 18.42
C GLN A 642 22.42 15.44 17.43
N ARG A 643 23.57 14.83 17.79
CA ARG A 643 24.73 14.69 16.90
C ARG A 643 24.36 13.92 15.62
N LEU A 644 23.68 12.77 15.77
CA LEU A 644 23.27 11.93 14.64
C LEU A 644 22.36 12.67 13.66
N LEU A 645 21.38 13.45 14.16
CA LEU A 645 20.50 14.28 13.32
C LEU A 645 21.29 15.31 12.50
N LYS A 646 22.29 15.94 13.12
CA LYS A 646 23.18 16.88 12.43
C LYS A 646 24.05 16.18 11.38
N ASP A 647 24.57 15.00 11.69
CA ASP A 647 25.48 14.25 10.81
C ASP A 647 24.77 13.67 9.57
N ILE A 648 23.46 13.42 9.65
CA ILE A 648 22.63 13.09 8.48
C ILE A 648 22.18 14.32 7.68
N GLY A 649 22.57 15.53 8.11
CA GLY A 649 22.34 16.80 7.41
C GLY A 649 21.01 17.49 7.68
N ALA A 650 20.31 17.13 8.76
CA ALA A 650 19.21 17.96 9.25
C ALA A 650 19.72 19.28 9.83
N GLY A 651 18.99 20.37 9.63
CA GLY A 651 19.30 21.66 10.25
C GLY A 651 18.90 21.62 11.72
N LEU A 652 19.89 21.51 12.62
CA LEU A 652 19.64 21.43 14.07
C LEU A 652 19.91 22.77 14.76
N PHE A 653 18.89 23.28 15.46
CA PHE A 653 18.90 24.54 16.17
C PHE A 653 18.52 24.32 17.62
N SER A 654 19.10 25.11 18.53
CA SER A 654 18.88 24.99 19.96
C SER A 654 18.29 26.26 20.55
N ASN A 655 17.23 26.16 21.35
CA ASN A 655 16.68 27.26 22.14
C ASN A 655 16.26 26.76 23.53
N GLU A 656 16.53 27.56 24.57
CA GLU A 656 16.17 27.22 25.96
C GLU A 656 14.64 27.14 26.14
N GLU A 657 13.93 28.04 25.47
CA GLU A 657 12.47 28.06 25.43
C GLU A 657 11.96 27.52 24.08
N ILE A 658 11.05 26.56 24.17
CA ILE A 658 10.41 25.94 23.01
C ILE A 658 9.00 26.53 22.90
N PRO A 659 8.65 27.19 21.77
CA PRO A 659 7.40 27.92 21.65
C PRO A 659 6.16 27.00 21.67
N PHE A 660 6.31 25.78 21.15
CA PHE A 660 5.31 24.72 21.16
C PHE A 660 5.96 23.38 20.80
N GLU A 661 5.25 22.27 21.01
CA GLU A 661 5.66 20.93 20.58
C GLU A 661 4.90 20.55 19.32
N GLY A 662 5.59 20.22 18.22
CA GLY A 662 4.91 19.87 16.98
C GLY A 662 5.77 19.87 15.72
N VAL A 663 5.11 19.70 14.59
CA VAL A 663 5.72 19.70 13.26
C VAL A 663 4.94 20.65 12.35
N LEU A 664 5.64 21.52 11.61
CA LEU A 664 5.07 22.30 10.52
C LEU A 664 5.65 21.85 9.20
N LEU A 665 4.80 21.83 8.18
CA LEU A 665 5.13 21.44 6.82
C LEU A 665 4.87 22.61 5.90
N ASP A 666 5.79 22.79 4.97
CA ASP A 666 5.71 23.72 3.84
C ASP A 666 5.15 25.10 4.24
N ARG A 667 5.70 25.66 5.33
CA ARG A 667 5.16 26.77 6.16
C ARG A 667 4.70 28.00 5.39
N PHE A 668 5.22 28.23 4.19
CA PHE A 668 5.02 29.43 3.38
C PHE A 668 4.16 29.20 2.12
N ASN A 669 3.57 28.02 1.93
CA ASN A 669 2.78 27.71 0.75
C ASN A 669 1.29 27.43 1.08
N GLU A 670 0.46 27.27 0.04
CA GLU A 670 -0.99 26.95 0.18
C GLU A 670 -1.25 25.53 0.73
N ARG A 671 -0.20 24.74 0.96
CA ARG A 671 -0.24 23.39 1.53
C ARG A 671 0.28 23.37 2.97
N ALA A 672 0.52 24.54 3.57
CA ALA A 672 1.04 24.60 4.93
C ALA A 672 0.12 23.85 5.91
N ILE A 673 0.75 22.95 6.67
CA ILE A 673 0.11 22.12 7.70
C ILE A 673 0.90 22.27 8.99
N ALA A 674 0.23 22.34 10.14
CA ALA A 674 0.85 22.25 11.44
C ALA A 674 0.18 21.16 12.29
N ALA A 675 0.97 20.24 12.84
CA ALA A 675 0.54 19.24 13.80
C ALA A 675 1.14 19.55 15.17
N ILE A 676 0.32 20.01 16.10
CA ILE A 676 0.75 20.51 17.42
C ILE A 676 0.33 19.52 18.52
N SER A 677 1.27 19.12 19.36
CA SER A 677 1.07 18.22 20.50
C SER A 677 0.93 19.01 21.81
N THR A 678 0.12 18.48 22.74
CA THR A 678 -0.02 19.00 24.11
C THR A 678 1.00 18.39 25.09
N ALA A 679 2.08 17.78 24.62
CA ALA A 679 3.06 17.09 25.45
C ALA A 679 3.95 18.08 26.23
N ASP A 680 4.18 17.84 27.52
CA ASP A 680 5.07 18.69 28.34
C ASP A 680 6.56 18.25 28.26
N GLY A 681 6.98 17.62 27.16
CA GLY A 681 8.39 17.28 26.90
C GLY A 681 9.04 16.20 27.78
N VAL A 682 8.29 15.58 28.70
CA VAL A 682 8.74 14.45 29.54
C VAL A 682 8.36 13.08 28.93
N VAL A 683 7.53 13.09 27.89
CA VAL A 683 6.93 11.88 27.32
C VAL A 683 7.98 11.02 26.62
N GLY A 684 8.04 9.73 26.98
CA GLY A 684 8.91 8.73 26.37
C GLY A 684 10.08 8.24 27.24
N ARG A 685 10.42 8.89 28.37
CA ARG A 685 11.35 8.28 29.34
C ARG A 685 10.66 7.09 30.03
N ASP A 686 11.41 6.00 30.20
CA ASP A 686 10.98 4.78 30.92
C ASP A 686 9.70 4.10 30.39
N TYR A 687 9.38 4.26 29.10
CA TYR A 687 8.18 3.66 28.47
C TYR A 687 6.84 4.11 29.10
N GLN A 688 6.82 5.24 29.80
CA GLN A 688 5.58 5.85 30.26
C GLN A 688 4.97 6.67 29.11
N TYR A 689 4.09 6.02 28.33
CA TYR A 689 3.30 6.69 27.30
C TYR A 689 2.13 7.43 27.98
N SER A 690 2.30 8.71 28.29
CA SER A 690 1.19 9.55 28.76
C SER A 690 0.23 9.92 27.62
N GLU A 691 -1.04 10.20 27.93
CA GLU A 691 -2.02 10.69 26.94
C GLU A 691 -1.57 12.04 26.33
N GLU A 692 -1.00 12.01 25.12
CA GLU A 692 -0.75 13.20 24.30
C GLU A 692 -1.96 13.47 23.39
N LYS A 693 -2.33 14.74 23.20
CA LYS A 693 -3.31 15.16 22.20
C LYS A 693 -2.61 15.90 21.08
N ILE A 694 -2.86 15.50 19.83
CA ILE A 694 -2.37 16.24 18.66
C ILE A 694 -3.54 16.88 17.94
N ARG A 695 -3.36 18.16 17.58
CA ARG A 695 -4.28 18.89 16.71
C ARG A 695 -3.58 19.32 15.43
N VAL A 696 -4.28 19.17 14.32
CA VAL A 696 -3.81 19.53 12.98
C VAL A 696 -4.50 20.82 12.53
N TYR A 697 -3.72 21.74 11.95
CA TYR A 697 -4.17 23.00 11.34
C TYR A 697 -3.70 23.04 9.88
N SER A 698 -4.49 23.64 8.98
CA SER A 698 -4.14 23.71 7.56
C SER A 698 -4.47 25.07 6.92
N ASN A 699 -3.71 25.47 5.89
CA ASN A 699 -3.91 26.76 5.21
C ASN A 699 -5.14 26.80 4.27
N ARG A 700 -5.87 25.69 4.15
CA ARG A 700 -7.08 25.55 3.31
C ARG A 700 -8.38 25.57 4.11
N SER A 701 -8.28 25.51 5.44
CA SER A 701 -9.36 25.73 6.39
C SER A 701 -9.34 27.19 6.91
N TYR A 702 -10.21 27.54 7.84
CA TYR A 702 -10.20 28.86 8.52
C TYR A 702 -8.98 29.08 9.45
N ASP A 703 -7.97 28.19 9.40
CA ASP A 703 -6.83 28.16 10.34
C ASP A 703 -5.60 28.96 9.91
N SER A 704 -5.61 29.62 8.74
CA SER A 704 -4.48 30.46 8.29
C SER A 704 -3.97 31.44 9.36
N PRO A 705 -4.82 32.12 10.17
CA PRO A 705 -4.34 32.97 11.25
C PRO A 705 -3.53 32.22 12.32
N ILE A 706 -3.87 30.97 12.61
CA ILE A 706 -3.18 30.13 13.59
C ILE A 706 -1.80 29.73 13.05
N LEU A 707 -1.73 29.31 11.78
CA LEU A 707 -0.47 28.99 11.12
C LEU A 707 0.47 30.20 11.10
N ASN A 708 -0.05 31.39 10.80
CA ASN A 708 0.71 32.63 10.84
C ASN A 708 1.19 32.95 12.28
N ALA A 709 0.36 32.74 13.30
CA ALA A 709 0.75 32.94 14.69
C ALA A 709 1.87 31.98 15.13
N LEU A 710 1.79 30.70 14.75
CA LEU A 710 2.82 29.70 15.02
C LEU A 710 4.14 30.06 14.32
N ASN A 711 4.07 30.45 13.05
CA ASN A 711 5.25 30.91 12.30
C ASN A 711 5.88 32.16 12.94
N ASN A 712 5.09 33.11 13.42
CA ASN A 712 5.59 34.34 14.06
C ASN A 712 6.26 34.10 15.42
N GLN A 713 5.98 32.97 16.09
CA GLN A 713 6.67 32.58 17.33
C GLN A 713 8.08 32.04 17.07
N ILE A 714 8.44 31.80 15.81
CA ILE A 714 9.70 31.21 15.40
C ILE A 714 10.47 32.26 14.61
N GLU A 715 11.67 32.63 15.07
CA GLU A 715 12.54 33.54 14.34
C GLU A 715 13.06 32.87 13.05
N ALA A 716 12.54 33.30 11.89
CA ALA A 716 12.82 32.67 10.59
C ALA A 716 14.30 32.79 10.16
N ASP A 717 15.01 33.80 10.67
CA ASP A 717 16.41 34.10 10.31
C ASP A 717 17.42 33.09 10.87
N ILE A 718 16.99 32.14 11.71
CA ILE A 718 17.86 31.14 12.34
C ILE A 718 18.10 29.94 11.39
N PHE A 719 17.22 29.67 10.42
CA PHE A 719 17.25 28.43 9.65
C PHE A 719 18.19 28.53 8.43
N GLU A 720 19.31 27.82 8.45
CA GLU A 720 20.16 27.60 7.28
C GLU A 720 19.55 26.56 6.32
N ASN A 721 19.84 26.68 5.01
CA ASN A 721 19.47 25.65 4.04
C ASN A 721 20.22 24.34 4.35
N ASN A 722 19.49 23.22 4.36
CA ASN A 722 20.06 21.90 4.57
C ASN A 722 21.20 21.63 3.57
N LYS A 723 22.24 20.93 4.03
CA LYS A 723 23.27 20.42 3.11
C LYS A 723 22.60 19.42 2.16
N ASN A 724 22.94 19.46 0.88
CA ASN A 724 22.51 18.43 -0.07
C ASN A 724 23.07 17.07 0.38
N VAL A 725 22.23 16.26 1.01
CA VAL A 725 22.58 14.93 1.47
C VAL A 725 22.13 13.92 0.43
N ASN A 726 23.09 13.34 -0.27
CA ASN A 726 22.83 12.15 -1.07
C ASN A 726 22.92 10.94 -0.15
N ILE A 727 21.83 10.17 -0.10
CA ILE A 727 21.77 8.96 0.70
C ILE A 727 21.90 7.78 -0.24
N THR A 728 22.90 6.94 -0.02
CA THR A 728 23.09 5.70 -0.78
C THR A 728 22.93 4.50 0.13
N ILE A 729 22.31 3.44 -0.40
CA ILE A 729 22.31 2.14 0.25
C ILE A 729 23.29 1.24 -0.50
N GLU A 730 24.14 0.55 0.26
CA GLU A 730 25.08 -0.43 -0.28
C GLU A 730 24.89 -1.78 0.41
N SER A 731 25.00 -2.87 -0.34
CA SER A 731 25.03 -4.21 0.22
C SER A 731 26.32 -4.39 1.02
N ILE A 732 26.21 -5.01 2.19
CA ILE A 732 27.38 -5.37 3.01
C ILE A 732 27.50 -6.90 3.13
N PRO A 733 28.73 -7.43 3.34
CA PRO A 733 28.90 -8.84 3.66
C PRO A 733 28.15 -9.21 4.95
N PRO A 734 27.41 -10.33 4.99
CA PRO A 734 26.65 -10.75 6.18
C PRO A 734 27.55 -10.97 7.41
N GLU A 735 28.83 -11.29 7.21
CA GLU A 735 29.82 -11.48 8.27
C GLU A 735 29.97 -10.24 9.15
N GLN A 736 29.81 -9.03 8.59
CA GLN A 736 29.85 -7.80 9.39
C GLN A 736 28.71 -7.74 10.41
N VAL A 737 27.54 -8.25 10.05
CA VAL A 737 26.38 -8.33 10.94
C VAL A 737 26.59 -9.46 11.95
N PHE A 738 27.18 -10.60 11.52
CA PHE A 738 27.43 -11.74 12.40
C PHE A 738 28.39 -11.39 13.54
N GLU A 739 29.48 -10.67 13.26
CA GLU A 739 30.43 -10.27 14.31
C GLU A 739 29.78 -9.40 15.38
N LYS A 740 28.92 -8.45 14.99
CA LYS A 740 28.12 -7.66 15.94
C LYS A 740 27.18 -8.56 16.75
N LEU A 741 26.41 -9.44 16.10
CA LEU A 741 25.47 -10.32 16.82
C LEU A 741 26.15 -11.23 17.86
N LYS A 742 27.43 -11.59 17.68
CA LYS A 742 28.19 -12.40 18.66
C LYS A 742 28.45 -11.67 19.99
N GLU A 743 28.33 -10.34 20.03
CA GLU A 743 28.42 -9.57 21.28
C GLU A 743 27.24 -9.84 22.22
N ILE A 744 26.11 -10.31 21.68
CA ILE A 744 24.94 -10.71 22.47
C ILE A 744 25.25 -12.00 23.22
N SER A 745 25.08 -11.97 24.55
CA SER A 745 25.46 -13.08 25.44
C SER A 745 24.84 -14.43 25.05
N GLN A 746 23.59 -14.41 24.56
CA GLN A 746 22.84 -15.59 24.12
C GLN A 746 23.36 -16.19 22.80
N TYR A 747 24.06 -15.41 21.97
CA TYR A 747 24.50 -15.81 20.63
C TYR A 747 25.99 -16.17 20.55
N LYS A 748 26.74 -16.03 21.65
CA LYS A 748 28.20 -16.21 21.71
C LYS A 748 28.70 -17.53 21.12
N ASN A 749 27.95 -18.62 21.31
CA ASN A 749 28.29 -19.97 20.83
C ASN A 749 27.40 -20.44 19.65
N SER A 750 26.62 -19.53 19.07
CA SER A 750 25.70 -19.84 17.97
C SER A 750 26.38 -19.76 16.60
N THR A 751 25.75 -20.35 15.60
CA THR A 751 26.18 -20.26 14.20
C THR A 751 25.18 -19.42 13.40
N PHE A 752 25.70 -18.63 12.46
CA PHE A 752 24.93 -17.65 11.69
C PHE A 752 24.98 -18.02 10.20
N THR A 753 23.84 -17.90 9.53
CA THR A 753 23.72 -18.14 8.08
C THR A 753 22.75 -17.13 7.48
N LEU A 754 22.98 -16.71 6.23
CA LEU A 754 22.05 -15.87 5.48
C LEU A 754 21.24 -16.76 4.53
N GLU A 755 19.95 -16.93 4.80
CA GLU A 755 19.08 -17.82 4.04
C GLU A 755 17.89 -17.07 3.42
N SER A 756 17.25 -17.68 2.42
CA SER A 756 15.97 -17.21 1.89
C SER A 756 14.86 -17.95 2.63
N VAL A 757 14.11 -17.23 3.46
CA VAL A 757 13.11 -17.83 4.33
C VAL A 757 11.74 -17.74 3.67
N SER A 758 11.10 -18.88 3.47
CA SER A 758 9.73 -18.93 2.98
C SER A 758 8.74 -18.54 4.08
N LEU A 759 7.79 -17.69 3.72
CA LEU A 759 6.67 -17.32 4.58
C LEU A 759 5.66 -18.47 4.60
N SER A 760 5.80 -19.35 5.60
CA SER A 760 4.99 -20.56 5.78
C SER A 760 4.58 -20.73 7.24
N ASP A 761 3.69 -21.69 7.53
CA ASP A 761 3.20 -21.97 8.88
C ASP A 761 4.30 -22.40 9.88
N LYS A 762 5.51 -22.70 9.41
CA LYS A 762 6.68 -22.99 10.26
C LYS A 762 7.36 -21.74 10.82
N LEU A 763 6.98 -20.57 10.29
CA LEU A 763 7.50 -19.28 10.72
C LEU A 763 6.62 -18.76 11.86
N MET A 764 7.28 -18.50 12.98
CA MET A 764 6.67 -18.12 14.23
C MET A 764 7.04 -16.68 14.59
N THR A 765 6.10 -15.97 15.19
CA THR A 765 6.24 -14.60 15.68
C THR A 765 6.18 -14.56 17.20
N LEU A 766 6.95 -13.66 17.81
CA LEU A 766 6.87 -13.35 19.23
C LEU A 766 5.96 -12.15 19.50
N ASP A 767 5.95 -11.19 18.57
CA ASP A 767 5.08 -10.02 18.60
C ASP A 767 3.80 -10.31 17.80
N LEU A 768 2.64 -10.07 18.40
CA LEU A 768 1.35 -10.26 17.73
C LEU A 768 0.91 -9.01 16.96
N HIS A 769 1.61 -7.89 17.14
CA HIS A 769 1.18 -6.61 16.62
C HIS A 769 2.30 -5.90 15.85
N VAL A 770 1.98 -5.45 14.64
CA VAL A 770 2.84 -4.57 13.84
C VAL A 770 2.31 -3.16 13.95
N LYS A 771 3.17 -2.25 14.40
CA LYS A 771 2.84 -0.83 14.45
C LYS A 771 2.74 -0.25 13.04
N GLU A 772 1.66 0.45 12.75
CA GLU A 772 1.37 0.97 11.41
C GLU A 772 2.44 1.97 10.92
N TYR A 773 2.95 2.86 11.78
CA TYR A 773 4.01 3.78 11.38
C TYR A 773 5.30 3.06 10.97
N LYS A 774 5.63 1.93 11.63
CA LYS A 774 6.77 1.09 11.23
C LYS A 774 6.53 0.43 9.89
N LEU A 775 5.29 0.03 9.60
CA LEU A 775 4.94 -0.54 8.29
C LEU A 775 5.13 0.48 7.18
N ALA A 776 4.69 1.73 7.40
CA ALA A 776 4.91 2.84 6.47
C ALA A 776 6.41 3.08 6.22
N GLN A 777 7.23 3.06 7.27
CA GLN A 777 8.69 3.16 7.14
C GLN A 777 9.32 1.99 6.38
N VAL A 778 8.87 0.76 6.64
CA VAL A 778 9.35 -0.43 5.93
C VAL A 778 8.97 -0.39 4.45
N ALA A 779 7.81 0.16 4.09
CA ALA A 779 7.43 0.33 2.69
C ALA A 779 8.39 1.29 1.96
N LEU A 780 8.77 2.41 2.59
CA LEU A 780 9.80 3.31 2.05
C LEU A 780 11.16 2.62 1.94
N LEU A 781 11.56 1.91 2.99
CA LEU A 781 12.81 1.14 2.99
C LEU A 781 12.85 0.14 1.84
N ALA A 782 11.77 -0.62 1.62
CA ALA A 782 11.65 -1.57 0.52
C ALA A 782 11.81 -0.89 -0.85
N SER A 783 11.23 0.31 -1.03
CA SER A 783 11.38 1.09 -2.27
C SER A 783 12.84 1.47 -2.54
N ILE A 784 13.64 1.72 -1.50
CA ILE A 784 15.03 2.14 -1.65
C ILE A 784 15.96 0.95 -1.85
N PHE A 785 15.71 -0.18 -1.17
CA PHE A 785 16.38 -1.45 -1.50
C PHE A 785 16.22 -1.78 -2.98
N LYS A 786 15.03 -1.56 -3.52
CA LYS A 786 14.74 -1.74 -4.94
C LYS A 786 15.45 -0.71 -5.83
N LYS A 787 15.43 0.58 -5.48
CA LYS A 787 16.17 1.64 -6.18
C LYS A 787 17.68 1.32 -6.23
N ALA A 788 18.21 0.73 -5.17
CA ALA A 788 19.60 0.30 -5.04
C ALA A 788 19.88 -1.08 -5.68
N ASN A 789 18.86 -1.79 -6.17
CA ASN A 789 18.96 -3.15 -6.72
C ASN A 789 19.61 -4.15 -5.73
N ILE A 790 19.26 -4.04 -4.46
CA ILE A 790 19.70 -4.93 -3.38
C ILE A 790 18.55 -5.89 -3.06
N ALA A 791 18.87 -7.16 -2.77
CA ALA A 791 17.87 -8.13 -2.35
C ALA A 791 17.09 -7.60 -1.14
N LEU A 792 15.76 -7.71 -1.17
CA LEU A 792 14.90 -7.07 -0.18
C LEU A 792 15.27 -7.49 1.25
N PHE A 793 15.58 -6.50 2.08
CA PHE A 793 15.99 -6.63 3.47
C PHE A 793 17.25 -7.47 3.72
N SER A 794 18.08 -7.71 2.70
CA SER A 794 19.40 -8.29 2.91
C SER A 794 20.31 -7.33 3.70
N PRO A 795 21.42 -7.82 4.30
CA PRO A 795 22.40 -6.97 4.97
C PRO A 795 22.83 -5.81 4.08
N ALA A 796 22.57 -4.59 4.54
CA ALA A 796 22.89 -3.36 3.83
C ALA A 796 23.27 -2.26 4.81
N THR A 797 23.85 -1.17 4.32
CA THR A 797 24.20 0.01 5.11
C THR A 797 23.71 1.27 4.42
N PHE A 798 23.22 2.23 5.20
CA PHE A 798 23.01 3.60 4.77
C PHE A 798 24.34 4.35 4.81
N LYS A 799 24.68 5.03 3.72
CA LYS A 799 25.80 5.96 3.65
C LYS A 799 25.28 7.36 3.32
N THR A 800 25.76 8.36 4.05
CA THR A 800 25.53 9.77 3.71
C THR A 800 26.76 10.38 3.08
N SER A 801 26.58 11.42 2.25
CA SER A 801 27.68 12.24 1.70
C SER A 801 28.53 12.91 2.79
N LEU A 802 28.06 12.92 4.04
CA LEU A 802 28.74 13.46 5.22
C LEU A 802 29.54 12.39 6.00
N GLY A 803 29.60 11.15 5.51
CA GLY A 803 30.43 10.09 6.08
C GLY A 803 29.76 9.24 7.17
N VAL A 804 28.46 9.44 7.43
CA VAL A 804 27.69 8.58 8.34
C VAL A 804 27.43 7.24 7.66
N ASN A 805 27.79 6.16 8.34
CA ASN A 805 27.52 4.79 7.90
C ASN A 805 26.68 4.09 8.98
N SER A 806 25.50 3.59 8.64
CA SER A 806 24.61 2.90 9.60
C SER A 806 24.03 1.62 9.00
N ILE A 807 24.24 0.49 9.69
CA ILE A 807 23.77 -0.82 9.22
C ILE A 807 22.24 -0.84 9.23
N ILE A 808 21.65 -1.25 8.13
CA ILE A 808 20.22 -1.57 8.10
C ILE A 808 20.11 -2.99 8.68
N THR A 809 19.74 -3.10 9.96
CA THR A 809 19.57 -4.38 10.65
C THR A 809 18.72 -5.31 9.79
N PRO A 810 19.19 -6.47 9.30
CA PRO A 810 18.38 -7.39 8.50
C PRO A 810 17.37 -8.15 9.40
N PRO A 811 16.37 -8.86 8.84
CA PRO A 811 15.52 -9.75 9.61
C PRO A 811 16.35 -10.86 10.27
N ILE A 812 16.09 -11.14 11.55
CA ILE A 812 16.84 -12.13 12.34
C ILE A 812 15.87 -13.16 12.92
N ILE A 813 16.22 -14.43 12.74
CA ILE A 813 15.44 -15.58 13.15
C ILE A 813 16.29 -16.51 14.00
N GLU A 814 15.72 -17.01 15.10
CA GLU A 814 16.27 -18.13 15.87
C GLU A 814 15.62 -19.45 15.43
N LYS A 815 16.44 -20.48 15.21
CA LYS A 815 15.94 -21.84 15.00
C LYS A 815 15.77 -22.54 16.34
N VAL A 816 14.52 -22.84 16.70
CA VAL A 816 14.16 -23.52 17.96
C VAL A 816 13.52 -24.86 17.63
N GLY A 817 14.29 -25.94 17.80
CA GLY A 817 13.87 -27.27 17.36
C GLY A 817 13.67 -27.32 15.83
N SER A 818 12.42 -27.56 15.40
CA SER A 818 12.03 -27.55 13.97
C SER A 818 11.41 -26.23 13.51
N GLU A 819 11.22 -25.27 14.42
CA GLU A 819 10.53 -24.00 14.16
C GLU A 819 11.53 -22.87 13.91
N PHE A 820 11.08 -21.86 13.16
CA PHE A 820 11.81 -20.64 12.88
C PHE A 820 11.11 -19.47 13.57
N VAL A 821 11.73 -18.88 14.58
CA VAL A 821 11.14 -17.84 15.41
C VAL A 821 11.74 -16.48 15.06
N ILE A 822 10.90 -15.54 14.63
CA ILE A 822 11.31 -14.17 14.34
C ILE A 822 11.70 -13.49 15.65
N ILE A 823 12.93 -12.96 15.71
CA ILE A 823 13.40 -12.14 16.83
C ILE A 823 13.40 -10.66 16.45
N GLU A 824 13.85 -10.34 15.22
CA GLU A 824 13.88 -8.98 14.69
C GLU A 824 13.33 -8.96 13.25
N GLY A 825 12.65 -7.87 12.89
CA GLY A 825 12.07 -7.70 11.55
C GLY A 825 10.63 -8.18 11.39
N HIS A 826 9.86 -8.30 12.46
CA HIS A 826 8.42 -8.62 12.43
C HIS A 826 7.64 -7.82 11.37
N THR A 827 7.82 -6.50 11.36
CA THR A 827 7.17 -5.60 10.39
C THR A 827 7.58 -5.87 8.94
N ARG A 828 8.80 -6.38 8.70
CA ARG A 828 9.29 -6.73 7.35
C ARG A 828 8.68 -8.02 6.84
N PHE A 829 8.55 -9.03 7.70
CA PHE A 829 7.80 -10.24 7.36
C PHE A 829 6.33 -9.92 7.11
N TYR A 830 5.71 -9.06 7.93
CA TYR A 830 4.35 -8.60 7.71
C TYR A 830 4.18 -7.82 6.40
N TYR A 831 5.11 -6.91 6.10
CA TYR A 831 5.17 -6.23 4.79
C TYR A 831 5.24 -7.23 3.63
N ALA A 832 6.09 -8.26 3.75
CA ALA A 832 6.23 -9.30 2.74
C ALA A 832 4.92 -10.09 2.54
N LEU A 833 4.26 -10.51 3.63
CA LEU A 833 2.93 -11.16 3.59
C LEU A 833 1.91 -10.29 2.86
N LYS A 834 1.82 -9.00 3.20
CA LYS A 834 0.84 -8.08 2.61
C LYS A 834 1.07 -7.76 1.14
N ASN A 835 2.31 -7.92 0.68
CA ASN A 835 2.69 -7.65 -0.71
C ASN A 835 2.87 -8.93 -1.54
N ASN A 836 2.37 -10.08 -1.07
CA ASN A 836 2.50 -11.39 -1.75
C ASN A 836 3.95 -11.77 -2.08
N ILE A 837 4.90 -11.35 -1.25
CA ILE A 837 6.30 -11.73 -1.37
C ILE A 837 6.43 -13.09 -0.68
N HIS A 838 6.87 -14.13 -1.40
CA HIS A 838 6.87 -15.50 -0.86
C HIS A 838 8.09 -15.86 -0.01
N SER A 839 9.19 -15.10 -0.13
CA SER A 839 10.38 -15.30 0.69
C SER A 839 11.17 -14.01 0.86
N ILE A 840 11.83 -13.84 2.01
CA ILE A 840 12.76 -12.75 2.26
C ILE A 840 14.11 -13.27 2.75
N LYS A 841 15.18 -12.49 2.52
CA LYS A 841 16.50 -12.81 3.08
C LYS A 841 16.51 -12.49 4.57
N ALA A 842 16.95 -13.47 5.37
CA ALA A 842 17.06 -13.32 6.82
C ALA A 842 18.29 -14.04 7.35
N ILE A 843 18.81 -13.56 8.48
CA ILE A 843 19.87 -14.22 9.23
C ILE A 843 19.23 -15.29 10.11
N ILE A 844 19.64 -16.55 9.92
CA ILE A 844 19.25 -17.67 10.77
C ILE A 844 20.35 -17.93 11.79
N ILE A 845 19.95 -17.93 13.06
CA ILE A 845 20.80 -18.24 14.21
C ILE A 845 20.46 -19.66 14.68
N ASN A 846 21.46 -20.53 14.67
CA ASN A 846 21.36 -21.92 15.11
C ASN A 846 22.18 -22.15 16.39
N GLY A 847 21.68 -22.99 17.29
CA GLY A 847 22.38 -23.38 18.52
C GLY A 847 22.17 -22.41 19.69
N VAL A 848 21.08 -21.63 19.69
CA VAL A 848 20.73 -20.75 20.80
C VAL A 848 20.21 -21.59 21.97
N THR A 849 20.83 -21.45 23.14
CA THR A 849 20.45 -22.17 24.37
C THR A 849 19.59 -21.33 25.32
N GLY A 850 19.45 -20.03 25.05
CA GLY A 850 18.64 -19.11 25.85
C GLY A 850 17.14 -19.32 25.65
N ILE A 851 16.34 -19.01 26.68
CA ILE A 851 14.87 -19.09 26.62
C ILE A 851 14.36 -17.92 25.75
N LEU A 852 13.28 -18.13 24.99
CA LEU A 852 12.62 -17.05 24.24
C LEU A 852 11.98 -16.04 25.20
N PRO A 853 11.87 -14.75 24.82
CA PRO A 853 11.34 -13.72 25.71
C PRO A 853 9.81 -13.75 25.81
N ALA A 854 9.13 -14.46 24.90
CA ALA A 854 7.69 -14.67 24.88
C ALA A 854 7.36 -16.02 24.25
N LYS A 855 6.10 -16.45 24.36
CA LYS A 855 5.60 -17.67 23.71
C LYS A 855 5.43 -17.46 22.19
N PRO A 856 6.07 -18.26 21.33
CA PRO A 856 5.93 -18.14 19.88
C PRO A 856 4.52 -18.54 19.40
N ARG A 857 4.02 -17.85 18.36
CA ARG A 857 2.76 -18.15 17.67
C ARG A 857 2.95 -18.14 16.17
N ALA A 858 2.02 -18.72 15.41
CA ALA A 858 2.09 -18.70 13.95
C ALA A 858 2.11 -17.25 13.42
N ILE A 859 2.92 -16.98 12.39
CA ILE A 859 3.02 -15.66 11.76
C ILE A 859 1.65 -15.13 11.26
N SER A 860 0.71 -16.02 10.94
CA SER A 860 -0.66 -15.67 10.53
C SER A 860 -1.45 -14.91 11.60
N MET A 861 -1.01 -14.93 12.87
CA MET A 861 -1.63 -14.19 13.97
C MET A 861 -1.15 -12.74 14.08
N LEU A 862 -0.16 -12.30 13.28
CA LEU A 862 0.29 -10.90 13.26
C LEU A 862 -0.82 -9.98 12.76
N ASN A 863 -1.14 -8.97 13.56
CA ASN A 863 -2.13 -7.95 13.25
C ASN A 863 -1.48 -6.58 13.13
N LEU A 864 -1.95 -5.75 12.20
CA LEU A 864 -1.58 -4.33 12.14
C LEU A 864 -2.34 -3.57 13.23
N VAL A 865 -1.68 -2.65 13.91
CA VAL A 865 -2.30 -1.74 14.89
C VAL A 865 -1.79 -0.32 14.70
N SER A 866 -2.71 0.64 14.82
CA SER A 866 -2.38 2.07 14.86
C SER A 866 -2.30 2.59 16.29
N ASP A 867 -3.09 1.99 17.19
CA ASP A 867 -3.26 2.50 18.53
C ASP A 867 -2.08 2.10 19.44
N THR A 868 -1.75 2.96 20.41
CA THR A 868 -0.78 2.63 21.46
C THR A 868 -1.32 1.48 22.33
N LEU A 869 -0.60 0.35 22.39
CA LEU A 869 -0.97 -0.84 23.18
C LEU A 869 -0.12 -1.01 24.44
N ASP A 870 -0.71 -1.59 25.48
CA ASP A 870 0.02 -1.96 26.70
C ASP A 870 0.91 -3.20 26.48
N LYS A 871 2.02 -3.31 27.23
CA LYS A 871 2.97 -4.45 27.08
C LYS A 871 2.32 -5.82 27.24
N SER A 872 1.29 -5.94 28.08
CA SER A 872 0.52 -7.18 28.27
C SER A 872 -0.38 -7.54 27.09
N GLU A 873 -0.71 -6.57 26.23
CA GLU A 873 -1.44 -6.80 24.98
C GLU A 873 -0.49 -7.19 23.83
N LEU A 874 0.78 -6.78 23.91
CA LEU A 874 1.82 -7.08 22.91
C LEU A 874 2.36 -8.51 23.03
N PHE A 875 2.53 -9.01 24.26
CA PHE A 875 3.22 -10.27 24.52
C PHE A 875 2.49 -11.11 25.58
N ASP A 876 2.44 -12.42 25.34
CA ASP A 876 1.93 -13.40 26.30
C ASP A 876 3.07 -13.88 27.20
N ASN A 877 3.02 -13.56 28.51
CA ASN A 877 4.02 -13.89 29.52
C ASN A 877 5.47 -13.42 29.19
N PHE A 878 5.62 -12.14 28.89
CA PHE A 878 6.91 -11.53 28.51
C PHE A 878 7.94 -11.46 29.63
N ASP A 879 9.18 -11.86 29.35
CA ASP A 879 10.33 -11.67 30.24
C ASP A 879 11.37 -10.71 29.63
N ASN A 880 11.46 -9.50 30.18
CA ASN A 880 12.44 -8.48 29.77
C ASN A 880 13.89 -8.97 29.85
N ASN A 881 14.23 -9.85 30.80
CA ASN A 881 15.62 -10.29 31.00
C ASN A 881 16.10 -11.23 29.89
N GLN A 882 15.17 -11.80 29.12
CA GLN A 882 15.49 -12.67 27.99
C GLN A 882 15.56 -11.90 26.67
N MET A 883 15.33 -10.57 26.66
CA MET A 883 15.39 -9.79 25.42
C MET A 883 16.79 -9.83 24.80
N ARG A 884 16.83 -9.85 23.46
CA ARG A 884 18.08 -9.77 22.70
C ARG A 884 18.30 -8.31 22.31
N PRO A 885 19.37 -7.64 22.79
CA PRO A 885 19.60 -6.22 22.55
C PRO A 885 20.18 -5.97 21.14
N ILE A 886 19.47 -6.44 20.11
CA ILE A 886 19.95 -6.44 18.71
C ILE A 886 20.20 -5.02 18.22
N GLU A 887 19.22 -4.12 18.36
CA GLU A 887 19.33 -2.75 17.86
C GLU A 887 20.47 -1.96 18.51
N SER A 888 20.65 -2.06 19.84
CA SER A 888 21.76 -1.38 20.53
C SER A 888 23.15 -1.92 20.16
N VAL A 889 23.24 -3.20 19.76
CA VAL A 889 24.51 -3.80 19.30
C VAL A 889 24.78 -3.44 17.83
N MET A 890 23.74 -3.33 17.01
CA MET A 890 23.86 -2.83 15.64
C MET A 890 24.26 -1.35 15.61
N HIS A 891 23.67 -0.56 16.51
CA HIS A 891 23.83 0.89 16.62
C HIS A 891 24.31 1.30 18.01
N PRO A 892 25.58 1.02 18.37
CA PRO A 892 26.12 1.43 19.65
C PRO A 892 26.12 2.96 19.76
N VAL A 893 25.78 3.47 20.94
CA VAL A 893 26.00 4.87 21.31
C VAL A 893 27.50 5.04 21.49
N ASP A 894 28.20 5.54 20.46
CA ASP A 894 29.65 5.75 20.53
C ASP A 894 29.96 6.82 21.58
N ASP A 895 30.85 6.49 22.51
CA ASP A 895 31.35 7.37 23.58
C ASP A 895 32.51 8.28 23.12
N SER A 896 32.85 8.26 21.82
CA SER A 896 34.00 8.98 21.23
C SER A 896 33.69 10.40 20.76
#